data_AF-A0AB34KQX7-F1
#
_entry.id   AF-A0AB34KQX7-F1
#
_cell.length_a   1.000
_cell.length_b   1.000
_cell.length_c   1.000
_cell.angle_alpha   90.00
_cell.angle_beta   90.00
_cell.angle_gamma   90.00
#
_symmetry.space_group_name_H-M   'P 1'
#
loop_
_entity.id
_entity.type
_entity.pdbx_description
1 polymer ?
#
loop_
_entity_poly.entity_id
_entity_poly.type
_entity_poly.pdbx_seq_one_letter_code
_entity_poly.pdbx_strand_id
1 'polypeptide(L)'
;MEIIQNDTSRPSSPEILDRTNRSDEGQNSLLSREDRSHVREPLSHNEEGKPLAAEATIGECCPSTKLKRSSYITWLVLIYGSFAGASWILICLMTSHPLTVGQYTFDYREPGRHAGYRAETLHSKYVQSERVYTIARAMQSIVGLVTIPLTSAVCSAAAVVFAQSNTKRQNLSMRQLMTLADKGWSDPTTIGKLLIGKGAKLSSSFLVAALLLTTFGAVITPLQAIFVSQRTIKTPVEVSFLDYVLDIPDQFTQGDFYGNDDTIKDNNLAVTEARSAFSSTSNDDPQPRLWHGSHACKSSNDTDDSGVPCSQGASNLGNFSELIDPYLTQLPVGYSTGLIRQYIPRFNSSVAWEIIPDEAMPTGCDKMPRSFFAHYANSTWPPEEYWNLLDGAPKNWSVQACMPADESVSPWKSTRLRQDFTEVLYLNISVMGYEWIRDRTRSLASGGIVKITSNTTAGYFELPNYMNGEKAGPIIEESPFDLCGSDCEAQGWPRQNIAARSVDVDANLETEGSKSLSTVVNKGPLLIVAMALFGHGSFLSARLTDPETFLTNATEDPKTGSWPDYANACTEQAPLIRLFSNPEADTSSECIQDNLLTMRDLDFEIARYIDDFWYDSTPETVERRTNAFRSAVFLATEAWLTTSNANPTSKVFYDMGADTSVPTISLAGTIVISVLLGMYLISLTALALYSYETPRWTQTLDSFAMMRIGAAMHEQIPLDISLDTNKIAALDEMSGVLGDATGGDGDIGVLGFGAATPLNGVRNYRCYPGYAPPQKRRPYHLVRDGDRVYRVMDQPVSRRAPSQEAMSQQIPLSPGANSTS
;
A
#
# COMPACT_ATOMS: atom_id res chain seq x y z
N MET A 1 6.18 -32.87 19.32
CA MET A 1 4.94 -33.50 18.83
C MET A 1 4.93 -33.36 17.32
N GLU A 2 4.83 -34.46 16.59
CA GLU A 2 4.83 -34.45 15.12
C GLU A 2 3.40 -34.51 14.57
N ILE A 3 3.15 -33.85 13.43
CA ILE A 3 2.20 -34.30 12.43
C ILE A 3 2.90 -34.19 11.07
N ILE A 4 2.97 -35.31 10.35
CA ILE A 4 3.60 -35.42 9.02
C ILE A 4 2.50 -35.45 7.96
N GLN A 5 2.70 -34.76 6.83
CA GLN A 5 2.04 -35.13 5.56
C GLN A 5 3.06 -35.14 4.42
N ASN A 6 3.02 -36.23 3.63
CA ASN A 6 3.89 -36.46 2.48
C ASN A 6 3.38 -35.75 1.22
N ASP A 7 4.32 -35.37 0.36
CA ASP A 7 4.10 -35.07 -1.05
C ASP A 7 4.78 -36.14 -1.93
N THR A 8 4.31 -36.30 -3.18
CA THR A 8 4.77 -37.12 -4.34
C THR A 8 3.55 -37.68 -5.10
N SER A 9 3.54 -37.83 -6.42
CA SER A 9 4.44 -37.36 -7.49
C SER A 9 3.75 -37.50 -8.86
N ARG A 10 4.20 -36.74 -9.89
CA ARG A 10 4.15 -37.16 -11.32
C ARG A 10 4.80 -36.16 -12.28
N PRO A 11 5.79 -36.62 -13.07
CA PRO A 11 6.04 -36.04 -14.41
C PRO A 11 6.34 -37.11 -15.49
N SER A 12 5.80 -36.93 -16.71
CA SER A 12 6.44 -37.35 -17.99
C SER A 12 5.59 -36.96 -19.23
N SER A 13 6.23 -36.95 -20.40
CA SER A 13 5.70 -36.74 -21.75
C SER A 13 6.51 -37.66 -22.71
N PRO A 14 6.50 -37.56 -24.06
CA PRO A 14 5.51 -37.06 -25.05
C PRO A 14 5.27 -38.12 -26.18
N GLU A 15 4.84 -37.69 -27.39
CA GLU A 15 5.05 -38.34 -28.72
C GLU A 15 4.33 -39.68 -29.09
N ILE A 16 4.18 -40.12 -30.36
CA ILE A 16 3.83 -39.46 -31.66
C ILE A 16 3.47 -40.55 -32.74
N LEU A 17 2.79 -40.21 -33.86
CA LEU A 17 2.51 -41.05 -35.07
C LEU A 17 1.61 -42.33 -34.89
N ASP A 18 0.96 -42.97 -35.89
CA ASP A 18 0.56 -42.65 -37.29
C ASP A 18 -0.59 -43.61 -37.77
N ARG A 19 -1.25 -43.31 -38.91
CA ARG A 19 -1.91 -44.25 -39.89
C ARG A 19 -3.11 -45.14 -39.45
N THR A 20 -4.12 -45.48 -40.28
CA THR A 20 -4.60 -45.00 -41.61
C THR A 20 -6.01 -45.54 -41.93
N ASN A 21 -6.82 -44.78 -42.70
CA ASN A 21 -7.94 -45.22 -43.59
C ASN A 21 -9.15 -45.90 -42.91
N ARG A 22 -10.41 -45.82 -43.39
CA ARG A 22 -11.09 -45.22 -44.58
C ARG A 22 -12.56 -44.91 -44.13
N SER A 23 -13.60 -44.51 -44.89
CA SER A 23 -13.92 -44.18 -46.30
C SER A 23 -15.35 -43.56 -46.31
N ASP A 24 -15.88 -42.83 -47.30
CA ASP A 24 -15.42 -42.03 -48.46
C ASP A 24 -16.65 -41.14 -48.87
N GLU A 25 -16.52 -40.20 -49.82
CA GLU A 25 -17.57 -39.22 -50.28
C GLU A 25 -18.00 -38.17 -49.22
N GLY A 26 -18.28 -36.89 -49.52
CA GLY A 26 -18.22 -36.06 -50.73
C GLY A 26 -18.95 -34.70 -50.46
N GLN A 27 -18.76 -33.57 -51.14
CA GLN A 27 -17.90 -33.16 -52.27
C GLN A 27 -17.45 -31.68 -52.07
N ASN A 28 -16.92 -30.99 -53.10
CA ASN A 28 -16.25 -29.67 -53.00
C ASN A 28 -17.01 -28.46 -53.61
N SER A 29 -16.55 -27.25 -53.27
CA SER A 29 -16.95 -25.94 -53.82
C SER A 29 -16.26 -25.57 -55.14
N LEU A 30 -16.90 -24.77 -56.02
CA LEU A 30 -16.44 -23.45 -56.52
C LEU A 30 -17.22 -22.92 -57.76
N LEU A 31 -17.47 -21.59 -57.76
CA LEU A 31 -17.52 -20.60 -58.87
C LEU A 31 -18.37 -20.78 -60.17
N SER A 32 -18.76 -19.61 -60.68
CA SER A 32 -19.06 -19.25 -62.10
C SER A 32 -20.42 -19.56 -62.75
N ARG A 33 -21.17 -18.46 -62.98
CA ARG A 33 -21.54 -17.92 -64.32
C ARG A 33 -22.29 -18.80 -65.34
N GLU A 34 -23.50 -18.36 -65.71
CA GLU A 34 -23.91 -18.16 -67.12
C GLU A 34 -25.10 -17.15 -67.22
N ASP A 35 -25.44 -16.65 -68.43
CA ASP A 35 -26.45 -15.60 -68.69
C ASP A 35 -27.22 -15.82 -70.03
N ARG A 36 -28.48 -15.36 -70.13
CA ARG A 36 -29.41 -15.31 -71.31
C ARG A 36 -29.77 -16.65 -72.00
N SER A 37 -31.01 -16.89 -72.44
CA SER A 37 -31.61 -16.37 -73.70
C SER A 37 -32.91 -17.15 -74.05
N HIS A 38 -33.82 -16.79 -74.98
CA HIS A 38 -34.27 -15.49 -75.52
C HIS A 38 -35.61 -15.62 -76.32
N VAL A 39 -36.54 -14.67 -76.12
CA VAL A 39 -37.40 -13.99 -77.14
C VAL A 39 -38.48 -14.75 -77.95
N ARG A 40 -39.74 -14.27 -77.85
CA ARG A 40 -40.68 -13.80 -78.92
C ARG A 40 -42.06 -13.45 -78.30
N GLU A 41 -42.89 -12.52 -78.79
CA GLU A 41 -42.80 -11.37 -79.71
C GLU A 41 -43.96 -10.39 -79.34
N PRO A 42 -44.03 -9.13 -79.84
CA PRO A 42 -44.93 -8.10 -79.30
C PRO A 42 -46.24 -7.91 -80.09
N LEU A 43 -47.20 -7.19 -79.50
CA LEU A 43 -48.20 -6.42 -80.24
C LEU A 43 -48.67 -5.20 -79.42
N SER A 44 -48.98 -4.10 -80.10
CA SER A 44 -49.36 -2.82 -79.52
C SER A 44 -50.87 -2.67 -79.38
N HIS A 45 -51.30 -1.87 -78.40
CA HIS A 45 -52.48 -1.01 -78.56
C HIS A 45 -52.39 0.24 -77.67
N ASN A 46 -53.00 1.33 -78.13
CA ASN A 46 -53.04 2.60 -77.40
C ASN A 46 -54.08 2.56 -76.27
N GLU A 47 -53.86 3.33 -75.21
CA GLU A 47 -54.94 4.13 -74.62
C GLU A 47 -54.38 5.44 -74.03
N GLU A 48 -55.26 6.41 -73.82
CA GLU A 48 -54.90 7.83 -73.76
C GLU A 48 -54.61 8.35 -72.34
N GLY A 49 -53.77 9.38 -72.24
CA GLY A 49 -53.43 10.01 -70.97
C GLY A 49 -54.58 10.83 -70.37
N LYS A 50 -54.71 10.82 -69.04
CA LYS A 50 -55.51 11.78 -68.27
C LYS A 50 -54.62 12.47 -67.23
N PRO A 51 -54.54 13.82 -67.22
CA PRO A 51 -53.81 14.53 -66.18
C PRO A 51 -54.60 14.47 -64.87
N LEU A 52 -53.93 14.14 -63.76
CA LEU A 52 -54.50 14.29 -62.41
C LEU A 52 -54.42 15.76 -61.96
N ALA A 53 -55.13 16.62 -62.68
CA ALA A 53 -55.44 17.96 -62.22
C ALA A 53 -56.42 17.86 -61.04
N ALA A 54 -55.90 18.03 -59.82
CA ALA A 54 -56.69 18.01 -58.60
C ALA A 54 -57.49 19.33 -58.45
N GLU A 55 -58.61 19.42 -59.18
CA GLU A 55 -59.51 20.57 -59.13
C GLU A 55 -60.19 20.64 -57.75
N ALA A 56 -59.66 21.51 -56.88
CA ALA A 56 -60.03 21.57 -55.48
C ALA A 56 -61.39 22.26 -55.28
N THR A 57 -62.44 21.46 -55.05
CA THR A 57 -63.75 21.97 -54.66
C THR A 57 -63.71 22.62 -53.27
N ILE A 58 -64.33 23.79 -53.16
CA ILE A 58 -64.37 24.59 -51.94
C ILE A 58 -65.29 23.90 -50.92
N GLY A 59 -64.74 23.38 -49.81
CA GLY A 59 -65.56 22.66 -48.83
C GLY A 59 -64.95 22.36 -47.45
N GLU A 60 -63.67 21.99 -47.35
CA GLU A 60 -63.07 21.57 -46.06
C GLU A 60 -62.01 22.53 -45.53
N CYS A 61 -62.25 23.07 -44.32
CA CYS A 61 -61.28 23.90 -43.61
C CYS A 61 -60.11 23.02 -43.12
N CYS A 62 -58.89 23.42 -43.49
CA CYS A 62 -57.72 22.54 -43.35
C CYS A 62 -57.39 22.21 -41.87
N PRO A 63 -56.97 20.96 -41.58
CA PRO A 63 -56.49 20.59 -40.25
C PRO A 63 -55.38 21.53 -39.80
N SER A 64 -55.51 22.05 -38.58
CA SER A 64 -54.56 22.97 -37.96
C SER A 64 -54.39 22.69 -36.46
N THR A 65 -53.24 23.05 -35.91
CA THR A 65 -52.85 22.75 -34.53
C THR A 65 -51.90 23.81 -33.98
N LYS A 66 -51.72 23.89 -32.66
CA LYS A 66 -50.76 24.82 -32.04
C LYS A 66 -49.39 24.17 -31.89
N LEU A 67 -48.34 24.98 -32.05
CA LEU A 67 -46.97 24.56 -31.80
C LEU A 67 -46.78 24.20 -30.31
N LYS A 68 -46.03 23.13 -30.02
CA LYS A 68 -45.84 22.63 -28.65
C LYS A 68 -44.40 22.83 -28.19
N ARG A 69 -44.22 23.04 -26.89
CA ARG A 69 -42.93 22.88 -26.18
C ARG A 69 -42.70 21.40 -25.85
N SER A 70 -41.44 20.98 -25.74
CA SER A 70 -41.06 19.64 -25.30
C SER A 70 -39.97 19.72 -24.23
N SER A 71 -40.23 19.11 -23.06
CA SER A 71 -39.35 19.12 -21.88
C SER A 71 -38.49 17.85 -21.73
N TYR A 72 -38.71 16.83 -22.55
CA TYR A 72 -38.02 15.53 -22.46
C TYR A 72 -36.49 15.68 -22.48
N ILE A 73 -35.97 16.53 -23.37
CA ILE A 73 -34.53 16.76 -23.54
C ILE A 73 -33.94 17.47 -22.32
N THR A 74 -34.68 18.39 -21.71
CA THR A 74 -34.29 19.05 -20.46
C THR A 74 -34.16 18.04 -19.32
N TRP A 75 -35.10 17.09 -19.20
CA TRP A 75 -35.02 16.00 -18.23
C TRP A 75 -33.81 15.08 -18.45
N LEU A 76 -33.50 14.70 -19.70
CA LEU A 76 -32.30 13.92 -20.00
C LEU A 76 -31.01 14.65 -19.56
N VAL A 77 -30.91 15.95 -19.83
CA VAL A 77 -29.74 16.77 -19.47
C VAL A 77 -29.61 16.94 -17.95
N LEU A 78 -30.72 17.08 -17.21
CA LEU A 78 -30.70 17.12 -15.74
C LEU A 78 -30.24 15.78 -15.14
N ILE A 79 -30.73 14.64 -15.65
CA ILE A 79 -30.30 13.31 -15.19
C ILE A 79 -28.81 13.12 -15.49
N TYR A 80 -28.38 13.35 -16.73
CA TYR A 80 -26.99 13.25 -17.15
C TYR A 80 -26.07 14.15 -16.31
N GLY A 81 -26.45 15.42 -16.11
CA GLY A 81 -25.67 16.37 -15.31
C GLY A 81 -25.56 15.95 -13.84
N SER A 82 -26.59 15.31 -13.29
CA SER A 82 -26.57 14.74 -11.93
C SER A 82 -25.56 13.60 -11.81
N PHE A 83 -25.53 12.66 -12.76
CA PHE A 83 -24.55 11.56 -12.78
C PHE A 83 -23.12 12.06 -13.04
N ALA A 84 -22.94 13.01 -13.96
CA ALA A 84 -21.64 13.60 -14.28
C ALA A 84 -21.06 14.41 -13.11
N GLY A 85 -21.90 15.19 -12.43
CA GLY A 85 -21.52 15.92 -11.21
C GLY A 85 -21.21 14.99 -10.05
N ALA A 86 -22.09 14.04 -9.73
CA ALA A 86 -21.92 13.14 -8.59
C ALA A 86 -20.66 12.26 -8.71
N SER A 87 -20.40 11.67 -9.88
CA SER A 87 -19.20 10.85 -10.11
C SER A 87 -17.91 11.66 -9.96
N TRP A 88 -17.86 12.87 -10.52
CA TRP A 88 -16.70 13.76 -10.40
C TRP A 88 -16.47 14.27 -8.96
N ILE A 89 -17.53 14.68 -8.27
CA ILE A 89 -17.45 15.15 -6.87
C ILE A 89 -16.96 14.04 -5.94
N LEU A 90 -17.50 12.82 -6.08
CA LEU A 90 -17.07 11.65 -5.29
C LEU A 90 -15.58 11.36 -5.49
N ILE A 91 -15.11 11.34 -6.74
CA ILE A 91 -13.70 11.12 -7.08
C ILE A 91 -12.80 12.21 -6.47
N CYS A 92 -13.21 13.48 -6.52
CA CYS A 92 -12.46 14.59 -5.90
C CYS A 92 -12.38 14.45 -4.37
N LEU A 93 -13.50 14.13 -3.70
CA LEU A 93 -13.53 13.94 -2.25
C LEU A 93 -12.61 12.79 -1.82
N MET A 94 -12.72 11.62 -2.46
CA MET A 94 -11.90 10.43 -2.16
C MET A 94 -10.41 10.59 -2.55
N THR A 95 -10.02 11.68 -3.24
CA THR A 95 -8.61 12.03 -3.44
C THR A 95 -7.99 12.69 -2.18
N SER A 96 -8.83 13.14 -1.23
CA SER A 96 -8.40 13.86 -0.02
C SER A 96 -8.77 13.16 1.28
N HIS A 97 -10.00 12.64 1.39
CA HIS A 97 -10.52 12.02 2.61
C HIS A 97 -11.34 10.76 2.30
N PRO A 98 -11.18 9.66 3.06
CA PRO A 98 -12.05 8.49 2.96
C PRO A 98 -13.43 8.84 3.54
N LEU A 99 -14.47 8.65 2.73
CA LEU A 99 -15.87 9.00 3.05
C LEU A 99 -16.40 8.34 4.35
N THR A 100 -15.72 7.32 4.84
CA THR A 100 -16.12 6.46 5.97
C THR A 100 -15.17 6.52 7.18
N VAL A 101 -13.97 7.10 7.05
CA VAL A 101 -12.92 7.08 8.10
C VAL A 101 -12.31 8.47 8.39
N GLY A 102 -12.64 9.50 7.62
CA GLY A 102 -12.22 10.89 7.88
C GLY A 102 -10.78 11.22 7.46
N GLN A 103 -9.80 10.36 7.76
CA GLN A 103 -8.42 10.51 7.28
C GLN A 103 -7.82 9.19 6.73
N TYR A 104 -6.98 9.31 5.70
CA TYR A 104 -6.20 8.18 5.16
C TYR A 104 -4.94 7.89 5.97
N THR A 105 -4.45 8.86 6.74
CA THR A 105 -3.33 8.74 7.65
C THR A 105 -3.65 7.84 8.85
N PHE A 106 -2.64 7.09 9.28
CA PHE A 106 -2.67 6.38 10.55
C PHE A 106 -2.32 7.37 11.67
N ASP A 107 -3.31 7.68 12.50
CA ASP A 107 -3.15 8.34 13.79
C ASP A 107 -3.47 7.28 14.84
N TYR A 108 -2.45 6.85 15.59
CA TYR A 108 -2.61 5.89 16.69
C TYR A 108 -3.51 6.49 17.77
N ARG A 109 -3.34 7.79 18.07
CA ARG A 109 -3.95 8.50 19.19
C ARG A 109 -5.44 8.83 19.00
N GLU A 110 -6.06 8.46 17.87
CA GLU A 110 -7.51 8.61 17.69
C GLU A 110 -8.32 7.72 18.67
N PRO A 111 -9.20 8.30 19.51
CA PRO A 111 -10.00 7.55 20.47
C PRO A 111 -11.02 6.66 19.74
N GLY A 112 -10.78 5.35 19.78
CA GLY A 112 -11.59 4.34 19.09
C GLY A 112 -10.80 3.46 18.12
N ARG A 113 -9.56 3.82 17.75
CA ARG A 113 -8.65 2.91 16.99
C ARG A 113 -7.90 1.92 17.89
N HIS A 114 -7.55 2.33 19.10
CA HIS A 114 -6.80 1.53 20.10
C HIS A 114 -7.54 0.26 20.59
N ALA A 115 -8.86 0.17 20.40
CA ALA A 115 -9.65 -0.92 20.95
C ALA A 115 -9.70 -2.12 19.98
N GLY A 116 -8.87 -3.15 20.25
CA GLY A 116 -8.79 -4.40 19.48
C GLY A 116 -10.13 -5.14 19.26
N TYR A 117 -11.20 -4.77 19.98
CA TYR A 117 -12.56 -5.23 19.72
C TYR A 117 -13.25 -4.60 18.48
N ARG A 118 -12.54 -3.78 17.67
CA ARG A 118 -13.10 -3.09 16.50
C ARG A 118 -12.23 -3.04 15.24
N ALA A 119 -11.09 -3.74 15.22
CA ALA A 119 -10.16 -3.82 14.09
C ALA A 119 -10.85 -4.10 12.74
N GLU A 120 -11.59 -5.21 12.63
CA GLU A 120 -12.38 -5.57 11.44
C GLU A 120 -13.32 -4.45 10.96
N THR A 121 -13.86 -3.66 11.90
CA THR A 121 -14.79 -2.55 11.62
C THR A 121 -14.11 -1.28 11.10
N LEU A 122 -12.78 -1.23 11.11
CA LEU A 122 -11.98 -0.14 10.54
C LEU A 122 -11.55 -0.46 9.11
N HIS A 123 -10.93 -1.62 8.86
CA HIS A 123 -10.56 -2.02 7.50
C HIS A 123 -11.78 -2.14 6.57
N SER A 124 -12.89 -2.72 7.04
CA SER A 124 -14.13 -2.82 6.26
C SER A 124 -14.71 -1.47 5.84
N LYS A 125 -14.41 -0.36 6.54
CA LYS A 125 -14.77 1.00 6.11
C LYS A 125 -13.90 1.50 4.96
N TYR A 126 -12.61 1.16 4.92
CA TYR A 126 -11.75 1.46 3.75
C TYR A 126 -12.23 0.68 2.52
N VAL A 127 -12.53 -0.62 2.67
CA VAL A 127 -13.16 -1.46 1.63
C VAL A 127 -14.51 -0.88 1.17
N GLN A 128 -15.31 -0.31 2.08
CA GLN A 128 -16.55 0.39 1.71
C GLN A 128 -16.27 1.64 0.85
N SER A 129 -15.23 2.43 1.16
CA SER A 129 -14.82 3.56 0.32
C SER A 129 -14.32 3.12 -1.07
N GLU A 130 -13.56 2.03 -1.17
CA GLU A 130 -13.12 1.47 -2.46
C GLU A 130 -14.30 0.99 -3.34
N ARG A 131 -15.35 0.41 -2.72
CA ARG A 131 -16.61 0.08 -3.41
C ARG A 131 -17.31 1.35 -3.93
N VAL A 132 -17.31 2.44 -3.18
CA VAL A 132 -17.87 3.73 -3.63
C VAL A 132 -17.04 4.34 -4.78
N TYR A 133 -15.71 4.25 -4.73
CA TYR A 133 -14.84 4.66 -5.85
C TYR A 133 -15.11 3.83 -7.12
N THR A 134 -15.27 2.52 -6.98
CA THR A 134 -15.64 1.61 -8.09
C THR A 134 -16.98 2.01 -8.71
N ILE A 135 -17.99 2.35 -7.88
CA ILE A 135 -19.30 2.84 -8.35
C ILE A 135 -19.15 4.20 -9.07
N ALA A 136 -18.35 5.12 -8.53
CA ALA A 136 -18.11 6.43 -9.17
C ALA A 136 -17.43 6.29 -10.54
N ARG A 137 -16.46 5.38 -10.69
CA ARG A 137 -15.85 5.04 -11.98
C ARG A 137 -16.85 4.40 -12.95
N ALA A 138 -17.74 3.51 -12.48
CA ALA A 138 -18.79 2.94 -13.32
C ALA A 138 -19.77 4.01 -13.84
N MET A 139 -20.19 4.95 -12.98
CA MET A 139 -21.00 6.11 -13.38
C MET A 139 -20.27 7.00 -14.40
N GLN A 140 -18.98 7.26 -14.20
CA GLN A 140 -18.14 8.05 -15.12
C GLN A 140 -18.08 7.41 -16.52
N SER A 141 -17.91 6.09 -16.62
CA SER A 141 -17.92 5.37 -17.90
C SER A 141 -19.28 5.42 -18.62
N ILE A 142 -20.38 5.31 -17.87
CA ILE A 142 -21.75 5.46 -18.42
C ILE A 142 -21.97 6.88 -18.94
N VAL A 143 -21.55 7.90 -18.18
CA VAL A 143 -21.59 9.31 -18.60
C VAL A 143 -20.79 9.51 -19.90
N GLY A 144 -19.57 8.96 -19.99
CA GLY A 144 -18.75 9.02 -21.19
C GLY A 144 -19.44 8.45 -22.43
N LEU A 145 -20.04 7.26 -22.32
CA LEU A 145 -20.80 6.62 -23.40
C LEU A 145 -22.04 7.43 -23.85
N VAL A 146 -22.78 8.00 -22.90
CA VAL A 146 -24.02 8.77 -23.19
C VAL A 146 -23.74 10.18 -23.71
N THR A 147 -22.53 10.71 -23.50
CA THR A 147 -22.14 12.09 -23.83
C THR A 147 -22.39 12.45 -25.30
N ILE A 148 -21.87 11.68 -26.25
CA ILE A 148 -21.98 12.00 -27.70
C ILE A 148 -23.42 11.83 -28.24
N PRO A 149 -24.16 10.75 -27.89
CA PRO A 149 -25.59 10.65 -28.23
C PRO A 149 -26.43 11.81 -27.67
N LEU A 150 -26.18 12.22 -26.41
CA LEU A 150 -26.96 13.27 -25.75
C LEU A 150 -26.67 14.66 -26.30
N THR A 151 -25.40 15.03 -26.52
CA THR A 151 -25.06 16.31 -27.18
C THR A 151 -25.70 16.40 -28.56
N SER A 152 -25.64 15.31 -29.35
CA SER A 152 -26.25 15.25 -30.67
C SER A 152 -27.79 15.38 -30.63
N ALA A 153 -28.45 14.83 -29.62
CA ALA A 153 -29.89 15.01 -29.39
C ALA A 153 -30.24 16.46 -28.98
N VAL A 154 -29.48 17.06 -28.07
CA VAL A 154 -29.68 18.47 -27.64
C VAL A 154 -29.43 19.42 -28.81
N CYS A 155 -28.34 19.24 -29.55
CA CYS A 155 -28.01 20.06 -30.72
C CYS A 155 -29.05 19.93 -31.84
N SER A 156 -29.52 18.72 -32.17
CA SER A 156 -30.55 18.53 -33.21
C SER A 156 -31.93 19.10 -32.82
N ALA A 157 -32.22 19.27 -31.53
CA ALA A 157 -33.43 19.95 -31.05
C ALA A 157 -33.28 21.48 -30.94
N ALA A 158 -32.09 21.98 -30.59
CA ALA A 158 -31.81 23.41 -30.59
C ALA A 158 -31.60 23.98 -32.00
N ALA A 159 -31.12 23.18 -32.96
CA ALA A 159 -31.03 23.52 -34.38
C ALA A 159 -32.41 23.85 -34.99
N VAL A 160 -33.46 23.14 -34.58
CA VAL A 160 -34.85 23.43 -34.95
C VAL A 160 -35.26 24.85 -34.56
N VAL A 161 -34.80 25.32 -33.40
CA VAL A 161 -35.10 26.67 -32.88
C VAL A 161 -34.25 27.72 -33.58
N PHE A 162 -32.96 27.44 -33.78
CA PHE A 162 -32.04 28.30 -34.53
C PHE A 162 -32.50 28.52 -35.99
N ALA A 163 -33.12 27.52 -36.61
CA ALA A 163 -33.76 27.66 -37.92
C ALA A 163 -35.07 28.48 -37.90
N GLN A 164 -35.69 28.70 -36.73
CA GLN A 164 -36.94 29.45 -36.56
C GLN A 164 -36.73 30.89 -36.05
N SER A 165 -35.56 31.20 -35.50
CA SER A 165 -35.28 32.46 -34.80
C SER A 165 -35.00 33.60 -35.77
N ASN A 166 -36.03 34.20 -36.38
CA ASN A 166 -35.88 35.37 -37.25
C ASN A 166 -35.47 36.64 -36.46
N THR A 167 -34.21 36.65 -36.01
CA THR A 167 -33.51 37.82 -35.48
C THR A 167 -32.75 38.50 -36.62
N LYS A 168 -32.69 39.84 -36.59
CA LYS A 168 -32.14 40.71 -37.66
C LYS A 168 -30.62 40.58 -37.94
N ARG A 169 -30.01 39.45 -37.60
CA ARG A 169 -28.59 39.11 -37.81
C ARG A 169 -28.37 37.70 -38.38
N GLN A 170 -29.42 36.91 -38.61
CA GLN A 170 -29.32 35.48 -38.98
C GLN A 170 -29.77 35.20 -40.42
N ASN A 171 -28.85 35.36 -41.37
CA ASN A 171 -29.01 34.83 -42.72
C ASN A 171 -28.49 33.38 -42.76
N LEU A 172 -29.35 32.42 -42.39
CA LEU A 172 -29.07 30.99 -42.56
C LEU A 172 -29.36 30.59 -44.02
N SER A 173 -28.41 29.96 -44.72
CA SER A 173 -28.65 29.40 -46.07
C SER A 173 -29.24 28.00 -46.01
N MET A 174 -29.87 27.56 -47.09
CA MET A 174 -30.41 26.20 -47.19
C MET A 174 -29.30 25.14 -47.10
N ARG A 175 -28.08 25.42 -47.61
CA ARG A 175 -26.90 24.57 -47.40
C ARG A 175 -26.57 24.42 -45.91
N GLN A 176 -26.54 25.53 -45.16
CA GLN A 176 -26.26 25.49 -43.72
C GLN A 176 -27.37 24.77 -42.94
N LEU A 177 -28.64 24.92 -43.35
CA LEU A 177 -29.74 24.18 -42.73
C LEU A 177 -29.61 22.66 -42.96
N MET A 178 -29.22 22.24 -44.18
CA MET A 178 -28.98 20.84 -44.51
C MET A 178 -27.82 20.26 -43.67
N THR A 179 -26.68 20.96 -43.56
CA THR A 179 -25.54 20.49 -42.73
C THR A 179 -25.87 20.40 -41.23
N LEU A 180 -26.89 21.14 -40.75
CA LEU A 180 -27.41 20.99 -39.39
C LEU A 180 -28.34 19.76 -39.24
N ALA A 181 -29.07 19.35 -40.28
CA ALA A 181 -29.90 18.14 -40.25
C ALA A 181 -29.07 16.86 -40.38
N ASP A 182 -28.02 16.90 -41.22
CA ASP A 182 -27.03 15.84 -41.38
C ASP A 182 -26.11 15.69 -40.15
N LYS A 183 -26.34 16.48 -39.08
CA LYS A 183 -25.55 16.52 -37.84
C LYS A 183 -24.06 16.76 -38.12
N GLY A 184 -23.75 17.74 -38.96
CA GLY A 184 -22.39 18.05 -39.44
C GLY A 184 -21.35 18.38 -38.35
N TRP A 185 -21.78 18.61 -37.10
CA TRP A 185 -20.92 18.65 -35.91
C TRP A 185 -20.36 17.29 -35.48
N SER A 186 -20.80 16.19 -36.12
CA SER A 186 -20.39 14.80 -35.88
C SER A 186 -19.97 14.04 -37.14
N ASP A 187 -20.08 14.63 -38.34
CA ASP A 187 -19.54 14.06 -39.59
C ASP A 187 -18.04 14.40 -39.74
N PRO A 188 -17.12 13.42 -39.77
CA PRO A 188 -15.70 13.67 -40.00
C PRO A 188 -15.40 14.44 -41.29
N THR A 189 -16.18 14.28 -42.35
CA THR A 189 -15.89 14.96 -43.63
C THR A 189 -16.21 16.45 -43.55
N THR A 190 -17.29 16.83 -42.88
CA THR A 190 -17.70 18.23 -42.65
C THR A 190 -16.75 18.91 -41.67
N ILE A 191 -16.35 18.21 -40.59
CA ILE A 191 -15.34 18.69 -39.64
C ILE A 191 -13.99 18.94 -40.34
N GLY A 192 -13.52 17.99 -41.17
CA GLY A 192 -12.30 18.17 -41.95
C GLY A 192 -12.35 19.34 -42.93
N LYS A 193 -13.48 19.54 -43.63
CA LYS A 193 -13.69 20.71 -44.51
C LYS A 193 -13.64 22.02 -43.74
N LEU A 194 -14.24 22.09 -42.54
CA LEU A 194 -14.22 23.27 -41.66
C LEU A 194 -12.80 23.60 -41.18
N LEU A 195 -12.05 22.61 -40.69
CA LEU A 195 -10.70 22.82 -40.15
C LEU A 195 -9.66 23.18 -41.24
N ILE A 196 -9.78 22.60 -42.44
CA ILE A 196 -8.83 22.82 -43.56
C ILE A 196 -9.27 24.01 -44.45
N GLY A 197 -9.99 24.98 -43.87
CA GLY A 197 -10.31 26.29 -44.45
C GLY A 197 -11.29 26.31 -45.64
N LYS A 198 -11.69 25.16 -46.19
CA LYS A 198 -12.61 25.07 -47.35
C LYS A 198 -14.10 25.08 -46.95
N GLY A 199 -14.40 24.96 -45.66
CA GLY A 199 -15.75 24.80 -45.11
C GLY A 199 -16.56 26.08 -44.86
N ALA A 200 -16.08 27.26 -45.25
CA ALA A 200 -16.74 28.54 -44.93
C ALA A 200 -18.22 28.60 -45.37
N LYS A 201 -18.57 28.05 -46.54
CA LYS A 201 -19.97 27.94 -47.03
C LYS A 201 -20.88 27.03 -46.19
N LEU A 202 -20.30 26.07 -45.47
CA LEU A 202 -21.04 25.11 -44.62
C LEU A 202 -21.14 25.61 -43.17
N SER A 203 -20.26 26.54 -42.78
CA SER A 203 -20.16 27.06 -41.41
C SER A 203 -21.36 27.95 -41.05
N SER A 204 -21.94 27.72 -39.88
CA SER A 204 -22.86 28.62 -39.20
C SER A 204 -22.44 28.77 -37.73
N SER A 205 -22.82 29.87 -37.07
CA SER A 205 -22.46 30.10 -35.67
C SER A 205 -22.96 28.98 -34.74
N PHE A 206 -24.14 28.42 -35.02
CA PHE A 206 -24.65 27.27 -34.29
C PHE A 206 -23.87 25.98 -34.61
N LEU A 207 -23.47 25.73 -35.87
CA LEU A 207 -22.67 24.56 -36.22
C LEU A 207 -21.31 24.56 -35.49
N VAL A 208 -20.65 25.72 -35.40
CA VAL A 208 -19.40 25.89 -34.65
C VAL A 208 -19.61 25.68 -33.15
N ALA A 209 -20.69 26.22 -32.57
CA ALA A 209 -21.02 26.00 -31.16
C ALA A 209 -21.33 24.52 -30.85
N ALA A 210 -22.09 23.84 -31.71
CA ALA A 210 -22.40 22.42 -31.59
C ALA A 210 -21.15 21.54 -31.75
N LEU A 211 -20.23 21.91 -32.64
CA LEU A 211 -18.93 21.25 -32.79
C LEU A 211 -18.08 21.41 -31.53
N LEU A 212 -17.92 22.62 -31.01
CA LEU A 212 -17.18 22.89 -29.76
C LEU A 212 -17.78 22.16 -28.55
N LEU A 213 -19.11 22.10 -28.44
CA LEU A 213 -19.77 21.34 -27.37
C LEU A 213 -19.52 19.84 -27.49
N THR A 214 -19.51 19.32 -28.72
CA THR A 214 -19.25 17.90 -29.02
C THR A 214 -17.79 17.55 -28.74
N THR A 215 -16.82 18.41 -29.09
CA THR A 215 -15.40 18.18 -28.79
C THR A 215 -15.10 18.30 -27.30
N PHE A 216 -15.68 19.27 -26.58
CA PHE A 216 -15.54 19.32 -25.11
C PHE A 216 -16.07 18.03 -24.46
N GLY A 217 -17.27 17.57 -24.82
CA GLY A 217 -17.82 16.32 -24.32
C GLY A 217 -16.94 15.10 -24.63
N ALA A 218 -16.41 15.00 -25.85
CA ALA A 218 -15.53 13.90 -26.26
C ALA A 218 -14.15 13.92 -25.58
N VAL A 219 -13.65 15.09 -25.15
CA VAL A 219 -12.32 15.26 -24.55
C VAL A 219 -12.32 15.12 -23.02
N ILE A 220 -13.44 15.39 -22.33
CA ILE A 220 -13.54 15.29 -20.86
C ILE A 220 -13.20 13.88 -20.35
N THR A 221 -13.80 12.83 -20.91
CA THR A 221 -13.61 11.45 -20.41
C THR A 221 -12.17 10.93 -20.63
N PRO A 222 -11.52 11.12 -21.79
CA PRO A 222 -10.10 10.81 -21.96
C PRO A 222 -9.17 11.58 -21.01
N LEU A 223 -9.40 12.89 -20.79
CA LEU A 223 -8.61 13.66 -19.82
C LEU A 223 -8.79 13.14 -18.39
N GLN A 224 -10.01 12.76 -18.02
CA GLN A 224 -10.31 12.12 -16.72
C GLN A 224 -9.66 10.74 -16.57
N ALA A 225 -9.46 9.99 -17.66
CA ALA A 225 -8.70 8.73 -17.63
C ALA A 225 -7.19 8.99 -17.44
N ILE A 226 -6.65 10.06 -18.03
CA ILE A 226 -5.23 10.43 -17.96
C ILE A 226 -4.86 11.04 -16.60
N PHE A 227 -5.69 11.93 -16.05
CA PHE A 227 -5.36 12.68 -14.83
C PHE A 227 -5.70 11.97 -13.51
N VAL A 228 -6.48 10.89 -13.52
CA VAL A 228 -6.89 10.16 -12.30
C VAL A 228 -6.15 8.82 -12.23
N SER A 229 -4.95 8.85 -11.64
CA SER A 229 -4.16 7.67 -11.33
C SER A 229 -4.67 6.94 -10.07
N GLN A 230 -4.16 5.74 -9.81
CA GLN A 230 -4.33 5.03 -8.55
C GLN A 230 -2.98 4.95 -7.82
N ARG A 231 -2.99 5.08 -6.50
CA ARG A 231 -1.86 4.76 -5.63
C ARG A 231 -2.34 3.74 -4.58
N THR A 232 -1.55 2.69 -4.37
CA THR A 232 -1.73 1.79 -3.23
C THR A 232 -1.18 2.46 -1.97
N ILE A 233 -1.93 2.42 -0.88
CA ILE A 233 -1.47 2.79 0.45
C ILE A 233 -1.77 1.66 1.43
N LYS A 234 -0.92 1.48 2.43
CA LYS A 234 -1.20 0.64 3.59
C LYS A 234 -2.23 1.35 4.47
N THR A 235 -3.34 0.69 4.74
CA THR A 235 -4.38 1.15 5.68
C THR A 235 -4.42 0.21 6.89
N PRO A 236 -4.72 0.71 8.10
CA PRO A 236 -4.74 -0.12 9.30
C PRO A 236 -5.78 -1.23 9.21
N VAL A 237 -5.42 -2.38 9.79
CA VAL A 237 -6.29 -3.55 9.90
C VAL A 237 -6.52 -3.85 11.37
N GLU A 238 -5.48 -4.29 12.07
CA GLU A 238 -5.56 -4.72 13.46
C GLU A 238 -4.25 -4.40 14.19
N VAL A 239 -4.37 -3.53 15.20
CA VAL A 239 -3.27 -3.22 16.13
C VAL A 239 -3.07 -4.43 17.04
N SER A 240 -2.08 -5.25 16.70
CA SER A 240 -1.60 -6.35 17.52
C SER A 240 -0.46 -5.86 18.44
N PHE A 241 -0.11 -6.65 19.45
CA PHE A 241 1.05 -6.38 20.29
C PHE A 241 1.75 -7.66 20.74
N LEU A 242 3.08 -7.58 20.88
CA LEU A 242 3.86 -8.58 21.58
C LEU A 242 3.98 -8.17 23.06
N ASP A 243 3.57 -9.07 23.96
CA ASP A 243 3.75 -8.96 25.40
C ASP A 243 5.16 -9.38 25.83
N TYR A 244 5.54 -9.00 27.06
CA TYR A 244 6.76 -9.44 27.75
C TYR A 244 8.07 -9.03 27.06
N VAL A 245 8.05 -7.88 26.38
CA VAL A 245 9.27 -7.23 25.89
C VAL A 245 9.93 -6.50 27.06
N LEU A 246 11.23 -6.71 27.24
CA LEU A 246 12.02 -6.13 28.32
C LEU A 246 12.30 -4.64 28.05
N ASP A 247 12.09 -3.80 29.05
CA ASP A 247 12.61 -2.43 29.12
C ASP A 247 13.92 -2.40 29.93
N ILE A 248 14.93 -1.58 29.59
CA ILE A 248 16.19 -1.51 30.39
C ILE A 248 15.90 -1.19 31.88
N PRO A 249 14.97 -0.26 32.21
CA PRO A 249 14.52 -0.07 33.58
C PRO A 249 13.92 -1.30 34.27
N ASP A 250 13.26 -2.22 33.57
CA ASP A 250 12.58 -3.39 34.17
C ASP A 250 13.58 -4.23 34.99
N GLN A 251 14.82 -4.41 34.51
CA GLN A 251 15.93 -5.11 35.17
C GLN A 251 16.34 -4.52 36.54
N PHE A 252 15.83 -3.35 36.90
CA PHE A 252 16.03 -2.70 38.20
C PHE A 252 14.75 -2.64 39.04
N THR A 253 13.62 -3.10 38.51
CA THR A 253 12.34 -3.06 39.20
C THR A 253 12.04 -4.39 39.85
N GLN A 254 11.65 -4.36 41.12
CA GLN A 254 11.21 -5.55 41.83
C GLN A 254 9.84 -6.02 41.28
N GLY A 255 9.50 -7.29 41.51
CA GLY A 255 8.17 -7.86 41.30
C GLY A 255 7.10 -7.30 42.27
N ASP A 256 7.00 -5.98 42.40
CA ASP A 256 6.22 -5.23 43.38
C ASP A 256 4.71 -5.23 43.08
N PHE A 257 4.12 -6.41 42.93
CA PHE A 257 2.67 -6.59 43.09
C PHE A 257 2.28 -6.94 44.53
N TYR A 258 3.24 -7.34 45.37
CA TYR A 258 2.98 -7.79 46.76
C TYR A 258 3.90 -7.23 47.86
N GLY A 259 4.88 -6.37 47.54
CA GLY A 259 5.49 -5.44 48.52
C GLY A 259 6.24 -6.06 49.71
N ASN A 260 6.90 -7.21 49.53
CA ASN A 260 7.82 -7.76 50.53
C ASN A 260 9.23 -7.18 50.30
N ASP A 261 9.80 -6.55 51.32
CA ASP A 261 11.09 -5.82 51.28
C ASP A 261 12.31 -6.77 51.34
N ASP A 262 12.31 -7.82 50.53
CA ASP A 262 13.45 -8.73 50.33
C ASP A 262 14.48 -8.06 49.40
N THR A 263 15.63 -7.69 49.97
CA THR A 263 16.76 -7.08 49.26
C THR A 263 17.08 -7.79 47.94
N ILE A 264 17.24 -7.03 46.84
CA ILE A 264 17.58 -7.59 45.53
C ILE A 264 18.87 -8.42 45.64
N LYS A 265 18.74 -9.73 45.46
CA LYS A 265 19.84 -10.70 45.46
C LYS A 265 19.90 -11.31 44.06
N ASP A 266 21.04 -11.15 43.39
CA ASP A 266 21.33 -11.98 42.22
C ASP A 266 21.61 -13.41 42.69
N ASN A 267 20.96 -14.38 42.04
CA ASN A 267 21.18 -15.81 42.22
C ASN A 267 22.33 -16.33 41.33
N ASN A 268 23.07 -15.43 40.69
CA ASN A 268 24.15 -15.71 39.73
C ASN A 268 23.65 -16.45 38.46
N LEU A 269 22.39 -16.20 38.07
CA LEU A 269 21.75 -16.93 36.98
C LEU A 269 22.33 -16.52 35.62
N ALA A 270 22.49 -15.22 35.34
CA ALA A 270 23.11 -14.71 34.11
C ALA A 270 24.51 -15.31 33.84
N VAL A 271 25.31 -15.51 34.90
CA VAL A 271 26.64 -16.13 34.81
C VAL A 271 26.55 -17.63 34.53
N THR A 272 25.52 -18.30 35.06
CA THR A 272 25.29 -19.74 34.83
C THR A 272 24.79 -20.02 33.41
N GLU A 273 23.84 -19.21 32.92
CA GLU A 273 23.36 -19.27 31.52
C GLU A 273 24.48 -18.91 30.53
N ALA A 274 25.23 -17.82 30.78
CA ALA A 274 26.39 -17.46 29.95
C ALA A 274 27.45 -18.59 29.90
N ARG A 275 27.72 -19.26 31.03
CA ARG A 275 28.63 -20.41 31.08
C ARG A 275 28.11 -21.58 30.25
N SER A 276 26.81 -21.86 30.28
CA SER A 276 26.17 -22.89 29.44
C SER A 276 26.27 -22.53 27.96
N ALA A 277 25.97 -21.29 27.59
CA ALA A 277 26.14 -20.77 26.23
C ALA A 277 27.58 -20.93 25.75
N PHE A 278 28.58 -20.50 26.53
CA PHE A 278 30.00 -20.62 26.14
C PHE A 278 30.45 -22.08 25.93
N SER A 279 29.85 -23.04 26.62
CA SER A 279 30.15 -24.48 26.44
C SER A 279 29.43 -25.13 25.24
N SER A 280 28.40 -24.49 24.67
CA SER A 280 27.54 -25.11 23.65
C SER A 280 27.59 -24.39 22.30
N THR A 281 27.72 -23.07 22.30
CA THR A 281 27.61 -22.23 21.09
C THR A 281 28.83 -22.35 20.18
N SER A 282 28.57 -22.46 18.87
CA SER A 282 29.59 -22.51 17.81
C SER A 282 29.63 -21.26 16.94
N ASN A 283 30.70 -21.12 16.16
CA ASN A 283 30.83 -20.08 15.14
C ASN A 283 29.74 -20.17 14.05
N ASP A 284 29.17 -21.34 13.77
CA ASP A 284 28.13 -21.55 12.76
C ASP A 284 26.69 -21.40 13.29
N ASP A 285 26.51 -21.25 14.61
CA ASP A 285 25.18 -21.26 15.23
C ASP A 285 24.41 -19.97 14.87
N PRO A 286 23.21 -20.06 14.28
CA PRO A 286 22.44 -18.89 13.85
C PRO A 286 21.90 -18.12 15.06
N GLN A 287 22.24 -16.83 15.12
CA GLN A 287 21.85 -15.90 16.18
C GLN A 287 20.67 -15.01 15.73
N PRO A 288 19.40 -15.40 15.96
CA PRO A 288 18.24 -14.65 15.48
C PRO A 288 18.14 -13.25 16.08
N ARG A 289 18.87 -12.95 17.16
CA ARG A 289 18.91 -11.66 17.87
C ARG A 289 20.12 -10.79 17.54
N LEU A 290 21.01 -11.25 16.66
CA LEU A 290 22.18 -10.51 16.18
C LEU A 290 21.79 -9.67 14.95
N TRP A 291 21.45 -8.41 15.18
CA TRP A 291 21.15 -7.46 14.11
C TRP A 291 22.43 -6.80 13.60
N HIS A 292 22.45 -6.38 12.33
CA HIS A 292 23.54 -5.60 11.74
C HIS A 292 23.00 -4.61 10.69
N GLY A 293 23.74 -3.54 10.41
CA GLY A 293 23.31 -2.42 9.58
C GLY A 293 23.15 -2.69 8.08
N SER A 294 23.59 -3.85 7.57
CA SER A 294 23.50 -4.21 6.15
C SER A 294 22.16 -4.82 5.75
N HIS A 295 21.47 -5.50 6.69
CA HIS A 295 20.45 -6.53 6.46
C HIS A 295 19.20 -6.08 5.65
N ALA A 296 19.38 -5.88 4.34
CA ALA A 296 18.42 -5.26 3.42
C ALA A 296 17.64 -6.29 2.55
N CYS A 297 17.45 -7.49 3.09
CA CYS A 297 16.72 -8.60 2.49
C CYS A 297 15.29 -8.21 2.05
N LYS A 298 14.96 -8.42 0.78
CA LYS A 298 13.61 -8.23 0.20
C LYS A 298 12.93 -9.54 -0.18
N SER A 299 13.69 -10.64 -0.20
CA SER A 299 13.27 -11.98 -0.56
C SER A 299 13.99 -13.03 0.29
N SER A 300 13.37 -14.20 0.48
CA SER A 300 14.03 -15.39 1.04
C SER A 300 15.24 -15.86 0.22
N ASN A 301 15.30 -15.47 -1.06
CA ASN A 301 16.32 -15.89 -2.02
C ASN A 301 17.36 -14.80 -2.28
N ASP A 302 17.27 -13.65 -1.61
CA ASP A 302 18.35 -12.67 -1.61
C ASP A 302 19.52 -13.17 -0.76
N THR A 303 20.71 -12.70 -1.07
CA THR A 303 21.85 -12.66 -0.15
C THR A 303 22.13 -11.20 0.21
N ASP A 304 22.52 -10.92 1.44
CA ASP A 304 23.04 -9.59 1.80
C ASP A 304 24.41 -9.35 1.13
N ASP A 305 24.96 -8.14 1.20
CA ASP A 305 26.29 -7.79 0.66
C ASP A 305 27.44 -8.61 1.29
N SER A 306 27.19 -9.28 2.43
CA SER A 306 28.06 -10.28 3.07
C SER A 306 27.93 -11.71 2.51
N GLY A 307 27.07 -11.94 1.51
CA GLY A 307 26.86 -13.26 0.88
C GLY A 307 25.97 -14.23 1.66
N VAL A 308 25.53 -13.88 2.88
CA VAL A 308 24.66 -14.72 3.72
C VAL A 308 23.24 -14.80 3.13
N PRO A 309 22.66 -16.00 2.91
CA PRO A 309 21.30 -16.14 2.41
C PRO A 309 20.25 -15.66 3.42
N CYS A 310 19.40 -14.71 2.99
CA CYS A 310 18.31 -14.14 3.77
C CYS A 310 17.29 -15.19 4.28
N SER A 311 17.27 -16.39 3.68
CA SER A 311 16.45 -17.53 4.11
C SER A 311 16.88 -18.15 5.44
N GLN A 312 18.08 -17.86 5.96
CA GLN A 312 18.52 -18.33 7.27
C GLN A 312 18.05 -17.42 8.43
N GLY A 313 17.66 -16.17 8.13
CA GLY A 313 16.99 -15.26 9.07
C GLY A 313 17.82 -14.82 10.30
N ALA A 314 19.12 -15.11 10.31
CA ALA A 314 20.02 -14.90 11.43
C ALA A 314 21.48 -14.85 10.95
N SER A 315 22.29 -13.93 11.48
CA SER A 315 23.75 -13.96 11.33
C SER A 315 24.36 -15.03 12.26
N ASN A 316 25.55 -15.53 11.96
CA ASN A 316 26.31 -16.42 12.84
C ASN A 316 27.37 -15.64 13.65
N LEU A 317 28.11 -16.33 14.54
CA LEU A 317 29.18 -15.72 15.35
C LEU A 317 30.56 -15.76 14.68
N GLY A 318 30.77 -16.67 13.72
CA GLY A 318 32.06 -16.85 13.03
C GLY A 318 32.58 -15.59 12.36
N ASN A 319 31.70 -14.73 11.84
CA ASN A 319 32.06 -13.51 11.11
C ASN A 319 31.64 -12.22 11.86
N PHE A 320 31.43 -12.24 13.19
CA PHE A 320 30.97 -11.08 13.98
C PHE A 320 31.83 -9.82 13.79
N SER A 321 33.15 -9.98 13.59
CA SER A 321 34.07 -8.87 13.32
C SER A 321 33.82 -8.17 11.97
N GLU A 322 33.33 -8.89 10.97
CA GLU A 322 33.05 -8.38 9.61
C GLU A 322 31.69 -7.69 9.52
N LEU A 323 30.77 -7.99 10.44
CA LEU A 323 29.43 -7.40 10.45
C LEU A 323 29.49 -5.88 10.63
N ILE A 324 28.78 -5.16 9.77
CA ILE A 324 28.64 -3.69 9.84
C ILE A 324 27.69 -3.34 10.98
N ASP A 325 28.19 -2.68 12.02
CA ASP A 325 27.42 -2.23 13.20
C ASP A 325 26.54 -3.34 13.81
N PRO A 326 27.14 -4.40 14.40
CA PRO A 326 26.39 -5.52 14.97
C PRO A 326 25.92 -5.22 16.40
N TYR A 327 24.69 -5.62 16.72
CA TYR A 327 24.06 -5.38 18.02
C TYR A 327 23.06 -6.45 18.43
N LEU A 328 22.89 -6.59 19.74
CA LEU A 328 21.85 -7.41 20.36
C LEU A 328 20.56 -6.61 20.52
N THR A 329 19.41 -7.25 20.27
CA THR A 329 18.11 -6.85 20.82
C THR A 329 17.22 -8.08 21.03
N GLN A 330 16.11 -7.96 21.76
CA GLN A 330 15.29 -9.11 22.17
C GLN A 330 14.47 -9.72 21.01
N LEU A 331 14.12 -8.92 20.00
CA LEU A 331 13.31 -9.33 18.85
C LEU A 331 14.17 -9.87 17.70
N PRO A 332 13.66 -10.81 16.89
CA PRO A 332 14.43 -11.39 15.80
C PRO A 332 14.70 -10.40 14.67
N VAL A 333 15.81 -10.59 13.94
CA VAL A 333 16.17 -9.76 12.77
C VAL A 333 15.04 -9.71 11.75
N GLY A 334 14.81 -8.52 11.17
CA GLY A 334 13.74 -8.29 10.18
C GLY A 334 12.35 -8.10 10.78
N TYR A 335 12.18 -8.11 12.11
CA TYR A 335 10.91 -7.78 12.75
C TYR A 335 10.48 -6.34 12.40
N SER A 336 9.32 -6.20 11.75
CA SER A 336 8.75 -4.92 11.33
C SER A 336 7.45 -4.62 12.08
N THR A 337 7.25 -3.35 12.40
CA THR A 337 6.07 -2.82 13.12
C THR A 337 5.03 -2.19 12.19
N GLY A 338 5.33 -2.14 10.88
CA GLY A 338 4.39 -1.78 9.82
C GLY A 338 3.96 -0.32 9.87
N LEU A 339 2.67 -0.08 10.17
CA LEU A 339 2.09 1.26 10.26
C LEU A 339 2.37 1.99 11.58
N ILE A 340 2.91 1.30 12.58
CA ILE A 340 3.14 1.83 13.93
C ILE A 340 4.64 2.08 14.12
N ARG A 341 5.02 3.22 14.70
CA ARG A 341 6.39 3.51 15.10
C ARG A 341 6.62 3.02 16.54
N GLN A 342 7.66 2.24 16.77
CA GLN A 342 8.01 1.68 18.08
C GLN A 342 9.53 1.65 18.26
N TYR A 343 9.96 1.62 19.52
CA TYR A 343 11.34 1.53 19.94
C TYR A 343 11.52 0.35 20.90
N ILE A 344 12.71 -0.26 20.89
CA ILE A 344 13.11 -1.29 21.86
C ILE A 344 14.58 -1.11 22.26
N PRO A 345 15.03 -1.73 23.38
CA PRO A 345 16.44 -1.73 23.76
C PRO A 345 17.37 -2.31 22.69
N ARG A 346 18.56 -1.73 22.57
CA ARG A 346 19.64 -2.16 21.68
C ARG A 346 20.98 -2.05 22.42
N PHE A 347 21.82 -3.07 22.23
CA PHE A 347 23.11 -3.20 22.90
C PHE A 347 24.21 -3.42 21.87
N ASN A 348 25.03 -2.40 21.65
CA ASN A 348 26.23 -2.44 20.84
C ASN A 348 27.42 -2.81 21.73
N SER A 349 28.13 -3.89 21.40
CA SER A 349 29.34 -4.30 22.15
C SER A 349 30.56 -4.42 21.25
N SER A 350 31.67 -3.90 21.76
CA SER A 350 33.01 -3.99 21.15
C SER A 350 34.00 -4.55 22.16
N VAL A 351 35.01 -5.27 21.67
CA VAL A 351 36.09 -5.83 22.47
C VAL A 351 37.42 -5.54 21.75
N ALA A 352 38.44 -5.21 22.53
CA ALA A 352 39.83 -5.10 22.08
C ALA A 352 40.70 -6.09 22.85
N TRP A 353 41.53 -6.85 22.13
CA TRP A 353 42.50 -7.80 22.67
C TRP A 353 43.91 -7.22 22.51
N GLU A 354 44.52 -6.79 23.62
CA GLU A 354 45.84 -6.16 23.62
C GLU A 354 46.84 -7.05 24.35
N ILE A 355 47.90 -7.49 23.67
CA ILE A 355 49.05 -8.11 24.35
C ILE A 355 49.88 -7.00 24.99
N ILE A 356 50.17 -7.11 26.28
CA ILE A 356 50.84 -6.09 27.10
C ILE A 356 52.08 -6.65 27.81
N PRO A 357 53.09 -5.81 28.13
CA PRO A 357 54.25 -6.23 28.90
C PRO A 357 53.93 -6.38 30.39
N ASP A 358 54.75 -7.15 31.11
CA ASP A 358 54.53 -7.53 32.51
C ASP A 358 54.33 -6.33 33.46
N GLU A 359 55.02 -5.21 33.21
CA GLU A 359 54.93 -4.00 34.04
C GLU A 359 53.58 -3.26 33.92
N ALA A 360 52.74 -3.62 32.95
CA ALA A 360 51.40 -3.05 32.76
C ALA A 360 50.29 -3.82 33.51
N MET A 361 50.62 -4.93 34.18
CA MET A 361 49.68 -5.74 34.97
C MET A 361 49.35 -5.08 36.33
N PRO A 362 48.06 -4.98 36.74
CA PRO A 362 47.69 -4.45 38.06
C PRO A 362 48.23 -5.31 39.22
N THR A 363 49.22 -4.79 39.94
CA THR A 363 49.82 -5.48 41.10
C THR A 363 48.88 -5.48 42.31
N GLY A 364 48.70 -6.64 42.96
CA GLY A 364 47.94 -6.76 44.21
C GLY A 364 46.42 -6.87 44.03
N CYS A 365 45.95 -7.29 42.85
CA CYS A 365 44.53 -7.49 42.54
C CYS A 365 43.82 -8.48 43.49
N ASP A 366 44.58 -9.38 44.12
CA ASP A 366 44.15 -10.32 45.17
C ASP A 366 43.85 -9.66 46.53
N LYS A 367 44.28 -8.40 46.72
CA LYS A 367 44.13 -7.60 47.95
C LYS A 367 43.31 -6.33 47.72
N MET A 368 42.89 -6.06 46.48
CA MET A 368 41.98 -4.96 46.18
C MET A 368 40.59 -5.32 46.70
N PRO A 369 39.93 -4.46 47.49
CA PRO A 369 38.57 -4.73 47.93
C PRO A 369 37.62 -4.64 46.74
N ARG A 370 36.80 -5.68 46.53
CA ARG A 370 35.73 -5.75 45.52
C ARG A 370 36.19 -5.85 44.06
N SER A 371 37.47 -6.11 43.80
CA SER A 371 37.94 -6.58 42.48
C SER A 371 37.39 -7.97 42.16
N PHE A 372 37.36 -8.34 40.88
CA PHE A 372 37.31 -9.75 40.49
C PHE A 372 38.75 -10.28 40.41
N PHE A 373 39.03 -11.38 41.12
CA PHE A 373 40.32 -12.06 41.06
C PHE A 373 40.14 -13.58 41.08
N ALA A 374 40.84 -14.27 40.18
CA ALA A 374 40.97 -15.72 40.18
C ALA A 374 42.41 -16.12 39.80
N HIS A 375 42.94 -17.16 40.44
CA HIS A 375 44.26 -17.69 40.15
C HIS A 375 44.23 -19.22 40.26
N TYR A 376 44.56 -19.89 39.15
CA TYR A 376 44.63 -21.33 39.05
C TYR A 376 46.02 -21.73 38.54
N ALA A 377 46.65 -22.69 39.18
CA ALA A 377 47.96 -23.20 38.77
C ALA A 377 48.13 -24.65 39.22
N ASN A 378 48.95 -25.42 38.50
CA ASN A 378 49.24 -26.80 38.88
C ASN A 378 50.16 -26.86 40.11
N SER A 379 49.72 -27.51 41.19
CA SER A 379 50.55 -27.78 42.37
C SER A 379 51.38 -29.08 42.28
N THR A 380 51.19 -29.87 41.23
CA THR A 380 51.50 -31.31 41.20
C THR A 380 52.84 -31.63 40.52
N TRP A 381 53.93 -31.01 40.98
CA TRP A 381 55.29 -31.35 40.52
C TRP A 381 56.15 -31.96 41.63
N PRO A 382 56.83 -33.09 41.38
CA PRO A 382 57.75 -33.69 42.35
C PRO A 382 59.00 -32.82 42.53
N PRO A 383 59.72 -32.99 43.65
CA PRO A 383 60.98 -32.27 43.91
C PRO A 383 62.00 -32.40 42.76
N GLU A 384 62.88 -31.40 42.66
CA GLU A 384 63.93 -31.25 41.63
C GLU A 384 64.75 -32.53 41.40
N GLU A 385 64.95 -33.33 42.45
CA GLU A 385 65.62 -34.64 42.44
C GLU A 385 65.03 -35.64 41.41
N TYR A 386 63.73 -35.54 41.09
CA TYR A 386 63.03 -36.45 40.17
C TYR A 386 63.00 -35.98 38.71
N TRP A 387 63.47 -34.77 38.39
CA TRP A 387 63.32 -34.21 37.04
C TRP A 387 64.07 -35.01 35.96
N ASN A 388 65.16 -35.70 36.34
CA ASN A 388 65.96 -36.56 35.46
C ASN A 388 65.26 -37.86 35.02
N LEU A 389 64.03 -38.13 35.47
CA LEU A 389 63.27 -39.35 35.17
C LEU A 389 62.08 -39.13 34.21
N LEU A 390 61.87 -37.89 33.72
CA LEU A 390 60.63 -37.48 33.03
C LEU A 390 60.84 -36.79 31.66
N ASP A 391 62.02 -36.98 31.04
CA ASP A 391 62.35 -36.55 29.66
C ASP A 391 62.08 -35.07 29.29
N GLY A 392 62.09 -34.15 30.26
CA GLY A 392 61.98 -32.72 29.94
C GLY A 392 61.82 -31.77 31.12
N ALA A 393 61.58 -30.50 30.77
CA ALA A 393 61.30 -29.41 31.71
C ALA A 393 60.00 -29.66 32.50
N PRO A 394 59.86 -29.12 33.73
CA PRO A 394 58.65 -29.27 34.53
C PRO A 394 57.42 -28.71 33.78
N LYS A 395 56.37 -29.54 33.68
CA LYS A 395 55.15 -29.21 32.90
C LYS A 395 54.18 -28.37 33.73
N ASN A 396 54.57 -27.13 33.98
CA ASN A 396 53.79 -26.19 34.78
C ASN A 396 52.72 -25.48 33.92
N TRP A 397 51.59 -25.14 34.52
CA TRP A 397 50.63 -24.22 33.95
C TRP A 397 50.03 -23.32 35.04
N SER A 398 49.71 -22.08 34.68
CA SER A 398 49.04 -21.11 35.54
C SER A 398 48.26 -20.09 34.73
N VAL A 399 47.08 -19.70 35.22
CA VAL A 399 46.28 -18.60 34.69
C VAL A 399 45.77 -17.72 35.83
N GLN A 400 45.93 -16.41 35.67
CA GLN A 400 45.55 -15.39 36.63
C GLN A 400 44.63 -14.38 35.93
N ALA A 401 43.40 -14.27 36.39
CA ALA A 401 42.39 -13.32 35.90
C ALA A 401 42.16 -12.22 36.93
N CYS A 402 42.14 -10.96 36.47
CA CYS A 402 41.97 -9.77 37.31
C CYS A 402 41.10 -8.71 36.63
N MET A 403 40.06 -8.22 37.31
CA MET A 403 39.39 -6.96 36.98
C MET A 403 39.59 -6.00 38.17
N PRO A 404 40.37 -4.92 38.01
CA PRO A 404 40.84 -4.09 39.15
C PRO A 404 39.87 -2.97 39.55
N ALA A 405 38.65 -2.92 39.00
CA ALA A 405 37.64 -1.93 39.40
C ALA A 405 36.80 -2.42 40.60
N ASP A 406 35.86 -1.59 41.08
CA ASP A 406 34.89 -2.02 42.10
C ASP A 406 33.73 -2.78 41.43
N GLU A 407 33.95 -4.07 41.20
CA GLU A 407 33.00 -5.01 40.57
C GLU A 407 31.74 -5.27 41.43
N SER A 408 31.63 -4.63 42.62
CA SER A 408 30.39 -4.65 43.41
C SER A 408 29.37 -3.61 42.98
N VAL A 409 29.78 -2.65 42.14
CA VAL A 409 28.92 -1.60 41.58
C VAL A 409 28.53 -1.95 40.14
N SER A 410 27.22 -2.05 39.88
CA SER A 410 26.72 -2.24 38.52
C SER A 410 27.13 -1.08 37.60
N PRO A 411 27.67 -1.34 36.39
CA PRO A 411 27.90 -0.29 35.40
C PRO A 411 26.60 0.20 34.75
N TRP A 412 25.55 -0.62 34.80
CA TRP A 412 24.24 -0.34 34.21
C TRP A 412 23.44 0.67 35.05
N LYS A 413 22.63 1.48 34.37
CA LYS A 413 21.77 2.50 34.96
C LYS A 413 20.31 2.24 34.57
N SER A 414 19.40 2.37 35.54
CA SER A 414 17.95 2.36 35.30
C SER A 414 17.52 3.66 34.61
N THR A 415 17.65 3.69 33.28
CA THR A 415 17.32 4.85 32.43
C THR A 415 16.95 4.38 31.02
N ARG A 416 16.22 5.22 30.29
CA ARG A 416 15.99 5.05 28.84
C ARG A 416 16.87 5.93 27.94
N LEU A 417 17.68 6.80 28.54
CA LEU A 417 18.70 7.52 27.82
C LEU A 417 19.84 6.56 27.43
N ARG A 418 20.61 6.92 26.41
CA ARG A 418 21.84 6.20 26.07
C ARG A 418 22.79 6.13 27.26
N GLN A 419 23.42 4.99 27.44
CA GLN A 419 24.47 4.75 28.43
C GLN A 419 25.65 4.01 27.76
N ASP A 420 26.84 4.60 27.86
CA ASP A 420 28.11 4.01 27.43
C ASP A 420 28.94 3.70 28.67
N PHE A 421 29.56 2.51 28.72
CA PHE A 421 30.50 2.12 29.78
C PHE A 421 31.59 1.17 29.27
N THR A 422 32.66 1.03 30.06
CA THR A 422 33.86 0.27 29.69
C THR A 422 34.33 -0.63 30.84
N GLU A 423 34.54 -1.90 30.56
CA GLU A 423 35.09 -2.90 31.49
C GLU A 423 36.48 -3.36 31.03
N VAL A 424 37.36 -3.74 31.97
CA VAL A 424 38.72 -4.21 31.65
C VAL A 424 39.06 -5.47 32.46
N LEU A 425 39.39 -6.54 31.74
CA LEU A 425 39.88 -7.81 32.27
C LEU A 425 41.34 -8.01 31.86
N TYR A 426 42.19 -8.33 32.82
CA TYR A 426 43.57 -8.72 32.60
C TYR A 426 43.71 -10.23 32.79
N LEU A 427 44.34 -10.90 31.83
CA LEU A 427 44.70 -12.32 31.88
C LEU A 427 46.22 -12.45 31.79
N ASN A 428 46.83 -13.06 32.80
CA ASN A 428 48.23 -13.48 32.78
C ASN A 428 48.25 -15.01 32.67
N ILE A 429 48.83 -15.53 31.59
CA ILE A 429 48.80 -16.94 31.19
C ILE A 429 50.24 -17.44 31.09
N SER A 430 50.52 -18.63 31.61
CA SER A 430 51.82 -19.30 31.43
C SER A 430 51.63 -20.82 31.38
N VAL A 431 52.18 -21.46 30.35
CA VAL A 431 52.17 -22.92 30.14
C VAL A 431 53.57 -23.35 29.69
N MET A 432 54.14 -24.36 30.34
CA MET A 432 55.55 -24.77 30.14
C MET A 432 55.70 -26.29 30.06
N GLY A 433 56.79 -26.77 29.45
CA GLY A 433 57.25 -28.16 29.52
C GLY A 433 56.46 -29.22 28.73
N TYR A 434 55.26 -28.91 28.23
CA TYR A 434 54.50 -29.82 27.37
C TYR A 434 55.11 -29.91 25.96
N GLU A 435 55.22 -31.12 25.42
CA GLU A 435 55.91 -31.35 24.14
C GLU A 435 55.20 -30.72 22.94
N TRP A 436 53.87 -30.66 22.96
CA TRP A 436 53.10 -29.95 21.94
C TRP A 436 53.34 -28.43 21.95
N ILE A 437 53.85 -27.84 23.03
CA ILE A 437 54.31 -26.44 23.03
C ILE A 437 55.57 -26.31 22.20
N ARG A 438 56.55 -27.21 22.41
CA ARG A 438 57.81 -27.26 21.64
C ARG A 438 57.55 -27.40 20.15
N ASP A 439 56.64 -28.30 19.79
CA ASP A 439 56.39 -28.63 18.40
C ASP A 439 55.60 -27.53 17.66
N ARG A 440 54.77 -26.73 18.37
CA ARG A 440 54.02 -25.60 17.80
C ARG A 440 54.77 -24.26 17.87
N THR A 441 55.37 -23.92 19.00
CA THR A 441 55.98 -22.59 19.27
C THR A 441 57.50 -22.54 19.07
N ARG A 442 58.18 -23.70 19.00
CA ARG A 442 59.65 -23.85 19.09
C ARG A 442 60.26 -23.38 20.43
N SER A 443 59.42 -23.11 21.43
CA SER A 443 59.78 -22.76 22.81
C SER A 443 59.40 -23.89 23.77
N LEU A 444 59.98 -23.93 24.97
CA LEU A 444 59.49 -24.79 26.06
C LEU A 444 58.45 -24.07 26.96
N ALA A 445 58.07 -22.84 26.58
CA ALA A 445 57.10 -22.00 27.28
C ALA A 445 56.21 -21.24 26.29
N SER A 446 54.93 -21.17 26.61
CA SER A 446 53.87 -20.39 25.96
C SER A 446 53.19 -19.52 27.02
N GLY A 447 52.69 -18.35 26.65
CA GLY A 447 52.07 -17.41 27.59
C GLY A 447 52.66 -16.00 27.60
N GLY A 448 52.04 -15.15 28.41
CA GLY A 448 52.25 -13.72 28.55
C GLY A 448 50.98 -13.05 29.08
N ILE A 449 50.92 -11.71 29.04
CA ILE A 449 49.80 -10.94 29.60
C ILE A 449 48.94 -10.30 28.50
N VAL A 450 47.63 -10.44 28.65
CA VAL A 450 46.59 -9.86 27.78
C VAL A 450 45.72 -8.91 28.58
N LYS A 451 45.47 -7.73 28.02
CA LYS A 451 44.43 -6.79 28.43
C LYS A 451 43.24 -6.91 27.47
N ILE A 452 42.10 -7.32 27.99
CA ILE A 452 40.83 -7.40 27.29
C ILE A 452 39.99 -6.19 27.73
N THR A 453 39.71 -5.28 26.81
CA THR A 453 38.85 -4.10 27.08
C THR A 453 37.54 -4.29 26.35
N SER A 454 36.40 -4.19 27.05
CA SER A 454 35.09 -4.18 26.41
C SER A 454 34.41 -2.82 26.59
N ASN A 455 33.89 -2.26 25.51
CA ASN A 455 33.05 -1.07 25.55
C ASN A 455 31.63 -1.47 25.13
N THR A 456 30.66 -1.21 26.00
CA THR A 456 29.24 -1.49 25.80
C THR A 456 28.48 -0.17 25.72
N THR A 457 27.71 -0.02 24.64
CA THR A 457 26.79 1.09 24.38
C THR A 457 25.38 0.53 24.40
N ALA A 458 24.55 1.00 25.31
CA ALA A 458 23.17 0.57 25.47
C ALA A 458 22.20 1.75 25.39
N GLY A 459 21.04 1.52 24.79
CA GLY A 459 20.01 2.53 24.61
C GLY A 459 18.84 1.95 23.83
N TYR A 460 18.16 2.78 23.06
CA TYR A 460 16.97 2.37 22.30
C TYR A 460 17.21 2.64 20.82
N PHE A 461 16.50 1.93 19.95
CA PHE A 461 16.45 2.23 18.52
C PHE A 461 15.03 2.08 17.98
N GLU A 462 14.77 2.71 16.84
CA GLU A 462 13.48 2.59 16.15
C GLU A 462 13.41 1.29 15.36
N LEU A 463 12.34 0.50 15.56
CA LEU A 463 12.10 -0.71 14.80
C LEU A 463 11.74 -0.40 13.33
N PRO A 464 12.09 -1.28 12.38
CA PRO A 464 11.63 -1.19 10.99
C PRO A 464 10.12 -0.94 10.89
N ASN A 465 9.71 0.05 10.09
CA ASN A 465 8.32 0.41 9.83
C ASN A 465 8.18 1.16 8.48
N TYR A 466 6.96 1.39 8.02
CA TYR A 466 6.70 2.02 6.72
C TYR A 466 7.10 3.51 6.64
N MET A 467 7.42 4.16 7.76
CA MET A 467 7.82 5.57 7.82
C MET A 467 9.35 5.75 7.75
N ASN A 468 10.12 4.82 8.33
CA ASN A 468 11.58 4.75 8.16
C ASN A 468 12.04 3.95 6.91
N GLY A 469 11.10 3.40 6.15
CA GLY A 469 11.39 2.67 4.90
C GLY A 469 11.82 1.23 5.14
N GLU A 470 11.26 0.58 6.16
CA GLU A 470 11.53 -0.79 6.58
C GLU A 470 12.99 -1.01 7.01
N LYS A 471 13.56 -0.04 7.76
CA LYS A 471 14.95 -0.08 8.25
C LYS A 471 15.04 0.16 9.74
N ALA A 472 15.98 -0.52 10.39
CA ALA A 472 16.34 -0.23 11.77
C ALA A 472 16.90 1.19 11.90
N GLY A 473 16.43 1.92 12.92
CA GLY A 473 17.00 3.23 13.28
C GLY A 473 18.39 3.12 13.92
N PRO A 474 19.15 4.23 13.97
CA PRO A 474 20.31 4.34 14.85
C PRO A 474 19.87 4.29 16.33
N ILE A 475 20.84 4.14 17.22
CA ILE A 475 20.61 4.36 18.66
C ILE A 475 20.18 5.81 18.91
N ILE A 476 19.19 6.02 19.80
CA ILE A 476 18.71 7.34 20.21
C ILE A 476 19.34 7.76 21.54
N GLU A 477 19.62 9.06 21.66
CA GLU A 477 20.16 9.68 22.89
C GLU A 477 19.06 9.99 23.91
N GLU A 478 17.89 10.42 23.42
CA GLU A 478 16.70 10.83 24.18
C GLU A 478 15.78 9.65 24.50
N SER A 479 14.78 9.84 25.36
CA SER A 479 13.82 8.77 25.69
C SER A 479 12.88 8.46 24.51
N PRO A 480 12.51 7.19 24.26
CA PRO A 480 11.42 6.83 23.34
C PRO A 480 10.11 7.60 23.57
N PHE A 481 9.85 8.00 24.82
CA PHE A 481 8.66 8.76 25.21
C PHE A 481 8.64 10.17 24.59
N ASP A 482 9.78 10.86 24.58
CA ASP A 482 9.89 12.25 24.13
C ASP A 482 9.87 12.35 22.59
N LEU A 483 10.33 11.31 21.89
CA LEU A 483 10.30 11.19 20.43
C LEU A 483 8.94 10.73 19.87
N CYS A 484 7.95 10.41 20.72
CA CYS A 484 6.70 9.80 20.30
C CYS A 484 5.61 10.81 19.89
N GLY A 485 5.32 10.87 18.58
CA GLY A 485 4.23 11.62 17.96
C GLY A 485 2.87 10.91 17.93
N SER A 486 2.03 11.20 16.94
CA SER A 486 0.71 10.58 16.73
C SER A 486 0.77 9.17 16.12
N ASP A 487 1.97 8.74 15.73
CA ASP A 487 2.32 7.56 14.92
C ASP A 487 2.76 6.34 15.77
N CYS A 488 2.79 6.49 17.10
CA CYS A 488 3.29 5.53 18.08
C CYS A 488 2.37 5.46 19.31
N GLU A 489 2.42 4.32 20.02
CA GLU A 489 2.00 4.27 21.42
C GLU A 489 3.07 4.89 22.32
N ALA A 490 2.66 5.54 23.41
CA ALA A 490 3.52 6.11 24.43
C ALA A 490 4.23 5.02 25.25
N GLN A 491 5.31 4.47 24.69
CA GLN A 491 6.08 3.41 25.33
C GLN A 491 6.73 3.86 26.63
N GLY A 492 6.59 3.02 27.67
CA GLY A 492 7.29 3.19 28.93
C GLY A 492 6.77 4.34 29.78
N TRP A 493 5.62 4.15 30.43
CA TRP A 493 5.12 5.07 31.45
C TRP A 493 6.22 5.39 32.49
N PRO A 494 6.42 6.66 32.89
CA PRO A 494 7.39 6.98 33.91
C PRO A 494 6.91 6.45 35.27
N ARG A 495 7.55 5.38 35.75
CA ARG A 495 7.49 4.99 37.18
C ARG A 495 8.26 6.05 37.99
N GLN A 496 7.63 7.20 38.20
CA GLN A 496 8.23 8.46 38.68
C GLN A 496 9.01 8.38 40.01
N ASN A 497 8.90 7.28 40.77
CA ASN A 497 9.57 7.09 42.06
C ASN A 497 10.33 5.77 42.17
N ILE A 498 10.81 5.20 41.06
CA ILE A 498 12.06 4.44 41.12
C ILE A 498 13.19 5.46 41.02
N ALA A 499 13.44 6.14 42.14
CA ALA A 499 14.72 6.78 42.34
C ALA A 499 15.81 5.72 42.13
N ALA A 500 17.01 6.15 41.74
CA ALA A 500 18.18 5.32 42.00
C ALA A 500 18.32 5.17 43.52
N ARG A 501 17.69 4.12 44.07
CA ARG A 501 18.27 3.39 45.19
C ARG A 501 19.63 2.94 44.67
N SER A 502 20.65 3.77 44.90
CA SER A 502 21.89 3.19 45.37
C SER A 502 21.47 2.20 46.44
N VAL A 503 21.89 0.95 46.31
CA VAL A 503 21.91 0.07 47.47
C VAL A 503 23.03 0.62 48.32
N ASP A 504 22.70 1.67 49.08
CA ASP A 504 23.43 2.13 50.25
C ASP A 504 23.40 0.93 51.20
N VAL A 505 24.31 -0.02 50.98
CA VAL A 505 24.52 -1.18 51.84
C VAL A 505 24.77 -0.61 53.22
N ASP A 506 23.82 -0.83 54.14
CA ASP A 506 23.75 -0.14 55.43
C ASP A 506 25.13 0.00 56.06
N ALA A 507 25.63 1.24 56.11
CA ALA A 507 27.00 1.56 56.53
C ALA A 507 27.28 1.31 58.04
N ASN A 508 26.39 0.56 58.70
CA ASN A 508 26.41 0.17 60.10
C ASN A 508 26.48 -1.37 60.28
N LEU A 509 26.55 -2.16 59.21
CA LEU A 509 26.99 -3.56 59.28
C LEU A 509 28.52 -3.61 59.17
N GLU A 510 29.19 -3.40 60.30
CA GLU A 510 30.64 -3.47 60.41
C GLU A 510 31.19 -4.89 60.13
N THR A 511 32.43 -4.95 59.64
CA THR A 511 33.26 -6.16 59.52
C THR A 511 32.70 -7.33 58.71
N GLU A 512 32.83 -7.29 57.38
CA GLU A 512 33.45 -8.38 56.61
C GLU A 512 33.80 -7.97 55.16
N GLY A 513 34.94 -8.44 54.64
CA GLY A 513 35.40 -8.17 53.28
C GLY A 513 34.77 -9.08 52.21
N SER A 514 33.56 -9.59 52.44
CA SER A 514 33.06 -10.83 51.82
C SER A 514 31.64 -10.74 51.24
N LYS A 515 31.26 -9.61 50.62
CA LYS A 515 30.06 -9.61 49.75
C LYS A 515 30.43 -10.26 48.42
N SER A 516 30.16 -11.55 48.28
CA SER A 516 30.45 -12.32 47.07
C SER A 516 29.88 -11.67 45.81
N LEU A 517 30.71 -11.55 44.76
CA LEU A 517 30.33 -11.01 43.45
C LEU A 517 29.16 -11.78 42.82
N SER A 518 28.91 -13.04 43.21
CA SER A 518 27.72 -13.79 42.81
C SER A 518 26.41 -13.06 43.14
N THR A 519 26.38 -12.28 44.22
CA THR A 519 25.19 -11.54 44.69
C THR A 519 25.02 -10.14 44.10
N VAL A 520 25.98 -9.66 43.30
CA VAL A 520 25.93 -8.33 42.66
C VAL A 520 24.89 -8.32 41.55
N VAL A 521 23.89 -7.45 41.67
CA VAL A 521 22.79 -7.32 40.72
C VAL A 521 23.21 -6.52 39.49
N ASN A 522 22.72 -6.90 38.31
CA ASN A 522 23.07 -6.29 37.02
C ASN A 522 24.59 -6.16 36.84
N LYS A 523 25.29 -7.30 36.79
CA LYS A 523 26.72 -7.34 36.47
C LYS A 523 26.99 -6.79 35.06
N GLY A 524 28.19 -6.25 34.84
CA GLY A 524 28.64 -5.89 33.50
C GLY A 524 28.84 -7.13 32.61
N PRO A 525 28.64 -7.05 31.29
CA PRO A 525 28.88 -8.18 30.39
C PRO A 525 30.28 -8.80 30.51
N LEU A 526 31.35 -8.03 30.69
CA LEU A 526 32.69 -8.59 30.82
C LEU A 526 32.90 -9.25 32.20
N LEU A 527 32.33 -8.71 33.28
CA LEU A 527 32.29 -9.38 34.58
C LEU A 527 31.53 -10.71 34.52
N ILE A 528 30.43 -10.79 33.75
CA ILE A 528 29.71 -12.04 33.49
C ILE A 528 30.61 -13.04 32.76
N VAL A 529 31.33 -12.62 31.70
CA VAL A 529 32.31 -13.46 31.00
C VAL A 529 33.41 -13.96 31.96
N ALA A 530 34.00 -13.06 32.74
CA ALA A 530 35.08 -13.40 33.67
C ALA A 530 34.63 -14.40 34.76
N MET A 531 33.43 -14.20 35.33
CA MET A 531 32.86 -15.13 36.31
C MET A 531 32.42 -16.46 35.70
N ALA A 532 31.98 -16.48 34.44
CA ALA A 532 31.62 -17.71 33.74
C ALA A 532 32.86 -18.58 33.44
N LEU A 533 33.98 -17.97 33.00
CA LEU A 533 35.24 -18.65 32.63
C LEU A 533 36.16 -18.95 33.82
N PHE A 534 36.33 -18.01 34.75
CA PHE A 534 37.33 -18.07 35.83
C PHE A 534 36.73 -18.00 37.25
N GLY A 535 35.44 -17.67 37.38
CA GLY A 535 34.75 -17.64 38.67
C GLY A 535 34.41 -19.02 39.24
N HIS A 536 33.84 -19.06 40.44
CA HIS A 536 33.44 -20.30 41.09
C HIS A 536 32.44 -21.11 40.24
N GLY A 537 32.69 -22.42 40.14
CA GLY A 537 31.92 -23.34 39.30
C GLY A 537 32.20 -23.21 37.79
N SER A 538 33.23 -22.47 37.37
CA SER A 538 33.73 -22.54 35.99
C SER A 538 34.45 -23.85 35.70
N PHE A 539 34.78 -24.07 34.42
CA PHE A 539 35.53 -25.22 33.93
C PHE A 539 36.80 -25.53 34.75
N LEU A 540 37.62 -24.51 35.02
CA LEU A 540 38.84 -24.61 35.83
C LEU A 540 38.52 -24.83 37.31
N SER A 541 37.55 -24.08 37.85
CA SER A 541 37.15 -24.18 39.26
C SER A 541 36.63 -25.59 39.60
N ALA A 542 35.80 -26.19 38.75
CA ALA A 542 35.23 -27.51 38.99
C ALA A 542 36.30 -28.62 38.96
N ARG A 543 37.11 -28.64 37.89
CA ARG A 543 38.16 -29.66 37.68
C ARG A 543 39.27 -29.64 38.72
N LEU A 544 39.52 -28.50 39.36
CA LEU A 544 40.48 -28.39 40.46
C LEU A 544 39.88 -28.65 41.85
N THR A 545 38.56 -28.47 42.03
CA THR A 545 37.91 -28.70 43.33
C THR A 545 37.63 -30.19 43.54
N ASP A 546 37.07 -30.85 42.53
CA ASP A 546 36.64 -32.24 42.57
C ASP A 546 37.24 -33.05 41.40
N PRO A 547 38.58 -33.14 41.27
CA PRO A 547 39.21 -33.76 40.09
C PRO A 547 38.82 -35.23 39.87
N GLU A 548 38.53 -35.97 40.94
CA GLU A 548 38.12 -37.37 40.87
C GLU A 548 36.81 -37.59 40.09
N THR A 549 35.92 -36.59 39.98
CA THR A 549 34.68 -36.73 39.20
C THR A 549 34.88 -36.66 37.70
N PHE A 550 36.07 -36.26 37.24
CA PHE A 550 36.44 -36.15 35.83
C PHE A 550 37.37 -37.27 35.36
N LEU A 551 37.73 -38.22 36.25
CA LEU A 551 38.56 -39.37 35.90
C LEU A 551 37.69 -40.55 35.45
N THR A 552 38.06 -41.17 34.32
CA THR A 552 37.35 -42.32 33.79
C THR A 552 37.73 -43.62 34.50
N ASN A 553 36.76 -44.53 34.60
CA ASN A 553 36.99 -45.91 35.03
C ASN A 553 37.14 -46.88 33.83
N ALA A 554 37.33 -46.35 32.61
CA ALA A 554 37.61 -47.16 31.44
C ALA A 554 38.87 -48.02 31.64
N THR A 555 38.77 -49.33 31.38
CA THR A 555 39.91 -50.25 31.41
C THR A 555 40.16 -50.83 30.02
N GLU A 556 41.39 -50.73 29.52
CA GLU A 556 41.88 -51.47 28.36
C GLU A 556 41.61 -52.98 28.52
N ASP A 557 41.08 -53.66 27.50
CA ASP A 557 40.93 -55.13 27.55
C ASP A 557 42.32 -55.79 27.45
N PRO A 558 42.78 -56.50 28.50
CA PRO A 558 44.13 -57.08 28.57
C PRO A 558 44.36 -58.24 27.59
N LYS A 559 43.38 -58.63 26.76
CA LYS A 559 43.51 -59.65 25.72
C LYS A 559 43.69 -59.07 24.31
N THR A 560 43.23 -57.84 24.08
CA THR A 560 43.22 -57.21 22.75
C THR A 560 44.04 -55.93 22.69
N GLY A 561 44.36 -55.30 23.82
CA GLY A 561 45.01 -53.99 23.86
C GLY A 561 44.11 -52.88 23.32
N SER A 562 42.79 -53.08 23.43
CA SER A 562 41.78 -52.15 22.92
C SER A 562 41.06 -51.46 24.07
N TRP A 563 40.99 -50.14 23.99
CA TRP A 563 40.11 -49.33 24.82
C TRP A 563 38.63 -49.60 24.45
N PRO A 564 37.69 -49.44 25.39
CA PRO A 564 36.26 -49.50 25.07
C PRO A 564 35.88 -48.43 24.04
N ASP A 565 34.91 -48.72 23.17
CA ASP A 565 34.45 -47.78 22.13
C ASP A 565 34.01 -46.42 22.68
N TYR A 566 33.54 -46.38 23.94
CA TYR A 566 33.14 -45.15 24.63
C TYR A 566 34.29 -44.30 25.16
N ALA A 567 35.53 -44.82 25.28
CA ALA A 567 36.66 -44.06 25.84
C ALA A 567 37.08 -42.85 24.97
N ASN A 568 36.69 -42.85 23.68
CA ASN A 568 36.88 -41.70 22.78
C ASN A 568 35.57 -40.91 22.55
N ALA A 569 34.52 -41.18 23.32
CA ALA A 569 33.27 -40.45 23.23
C ALA A 569 33.42 -39.03 23.79
N CYS A 570 32.71 -38.09 23.16
CA CYS A 570 32.59 -36.71 23.61
C CYS A 570 31.74 -36.63 24.88
N THR A 571 32.30 -36.12 25.98
CA THR A 571 31.63 -36.00 27.29
C THR A 571 31.29 -34.55 27.66
N GLU A 572 32.19 -33.60 27.37
CA GLU A 572 32.03 -32.19 27.72
C GLU A 572 32.79 -31.30 26.73
N GLN A 573 32.27 -30.11 26.43
CA GLN A 573 32.93 -29.11 25.58
C GLN A 573 33.47 -27.96 26.44
N ALA A 574 34.75 -27.62 26.27
CA ALA A 574 35.39 -26.56 27.07
C ALA A 574 34.86 -25.16 26.68
N PRO A 575 34.61 -24.24 27.62
CA PRO A 575 34.00 -22.95 27.31
C PRO A 575 34.79 -22.12 26.30
N LEU A 576 34.11 -21.64 25.25
CA LEU A 576 34.62 -20.92 24.08
C LEU A 576 35.42 -21.75 23.05
N ILE A 577 35.66 -23.06 23.23
CA ILE A 577 36.52 -23.83 22.31
C ILE A 577 35.99 -23.84 20.87
N ARG A 578 34.66 -23.83 20.68
CA ARG A 578 33.96 -23.80 19.38
C ARG A 578 33.75 -22.40 18.79
N LEU A 579 34.18 -21.37 19.53
CA LEU A 579 34.36 -20.00 19.04
C LEU A 579 35.84 -19.73 18.75
N PHE A 580 36.76 -20.37 19.48
CA PHE A 580 38.18 -20.42 19.17
C PHE A 580 38.55 -21.35 18.01
N SER A 581 37.71 -22.31 17.60
CA SER A 581 37.95 -23.17 16.44
C SER A 581 37.85 -22.39 15.11
N ASN A 582 38.26 -22.99 13.99
CA ASN A 582 38.17 -22.41 12.66
C ASN A 582 37.13 -23.21 11.85
N PRO A 583 36.10 -22.59 11.25
CA PRO A 583 35.19 -23.31 10.35
C PRO A 583 35.91 -24.02 9.18
N GLU A 584 37.13 -23.61 8.81
CA GLU A 584 37.92 -24.25 7.75
C GLU A 584 39.05 -25.20 8.20
N ALA A 585 39.34 -25.37 9.52
CA ALA A 585 40.53 -26.15 9.96
C ALA A 585 40.24 -27.22 11.04
N ASP A 586 40.01 -28.43 10.55
CA ASP A 586 39.59 -29.67 11.21
C ASP A 586 40.66 -30.32 12.13
N THR A 587 41.21 -29.58 13.11
CA THR A 587 42.39 -30.05 13.91
C THR A 587 42.39 -29.76 15.41
N SER A 588 41.46 -28.95 15.95
CA SER A 588 41.21 -28.90 17.40
C SER A 588 40.07 -29.87 17.75
N SER A 589 40.31 -30.82 18.65
CA SER A 589 39.24 -31.67 19.18
C SER A 589 38.28 -30.81 20.01
N GLU A 590 37.15 -30.42 19.42
CA GLU A 590 36.14 -29.52 20.01
C GLU A 590 35.47 -30.05 21.29
N CYS A 591 35.76 -31.29 21.69
CA CYS A 591 35.18 -31.95 22.84
C CYS A 591 36.23 -32.79 23.58
N ILE A 592 36.06 -32.86 24.90
CA ILE A 592 36.85 -33.65 25.84
C ILE A 592 36.37 -35.10 25.77
N GLN A 593 37.31 -36.04 25.89
CA GLN A 593 37.09 -37.48 25.73
C GLN A 593 37.03 -38.22 27.07
N ASP A 594 36.30 -39.34 27.11
CA ASP A 594 36.22 -40.25 28.27
C ASP A 594 37.47 -41.14 28.46
N ASN A 595 38.67 -40.54 28.35
CA ASN A 595 39.97 -41.22 28.45
C ASN A 595 40.92 -40.57 29.49
N LEU A 596 40.40 -39.71 30.38
CA LEU A 596 41.15 -39.09 31.47
C LEU A 596 41.41 -40.11 32.61
N LEU A 597 42.44 -40.92 32.44
CA LEU A 597 42.74 -42.05 33.33
C LEU A 597 43.52 -41.65 34.59
N THR A 598 44.25 -40.54 34.55
CA THR A 598 45.06 -40.06 35.67
C THR A 598 44.99 -38.53 35.82
N MET A 599 45.33 -38.03 37.02
CA MET A 599 45.51 -36.61 37.31
C MET A 599 46.40 -35.89 36.28
N ARG A 600 47.43 -36.57 35.76
CA ARG A 600 48.37 -36.03 34.76
C ARG A 600 47.69 -35.76 33.41
N ASP A 601 46.66 -36.53 33.09
CA ASP A 601 45.93 -36.44 31.81
C ASP A 601 44.85 -35.34 31.92
N LEU A 602 44.22 -35.20 33.10
CA LEU A 602 43.40 -34.03 33.45
C LEU A 602 44.23 -32.73 33.41
N ASP A 603 45.43 -32.73 33.99
CA ASP A 603 46.41 -31.63 33.91
C ASP A 603 46.83 -31.28 32.48
N PHE A 604 46.83 -32.26 31.57
CA PHE A 604 47.19 -32.07 30.17
C PHE A 604 46.08 -31.35 29.41
N GLU A 605 44.82 -31.75 29.60
CA GLU A 605 43.68 -31.06 28.97
C GLU A 605 43.44 -29.66 29.54
N ILE A 606 43.69 -29.44 30.85
CA ILE A 606 43.63 -28.09 31.42
C ILE A 606 44.75 -27.21 30.85
N ALA A 607 45.98 -27.71 30.74
CA ALA A 607 47.09 -26.97 30.13
C ALA A 607 46.82 -26.63 28.65
N ARG A 608 46.19 -27.55 27.90
CA ARG A 608 45.78 -27.36 26.52
C ARG A 608 44.73 -26.25 26.40
N TYR A 609 43.66 -26.33 27.18
CA TYR A 609 42.59 -25.32 27.25
C TYR A 609 43.14 -23.92 27.57
N ILE A 610 44.11 -23.83 28.48
CA ILE A 610 44.75 -22.56 28.84
C ILE A 610 45.67 -22.04 27.70
N ASP A 611 46.38 -22.91 26.98
CA ASP A 611 47.20 -22.50 25.84
C ASP A 611 46.34 -21.94 24.69
N ASP A 612 45.12 -22.44 24.47
CA ASP A 612 44.23 -21.95 23.40
C ASP A 612 43.87 -20.45 23.54
N PHE A 613 43.91 -19.87 24.76
CA PHE A 613 43.78 -18.42 24.98
C PHE A 613 45.00 -17.61 24.51
N TRP A 614 46.17 -18.22 24.38
CA TRP A 614 47.42 -17.56 23.94
C TRP A 614 47.94 -18.05 22.58
N TYR A 615 47.42 -19.18 22.10
CA TYR A 615 48.00 -19.98 21.02
C TYR A 615 48.26 -19.20 19.72
N ASP A 616 49.54 -19.04 19.40
CA ASP A 616 50.07 -18.19 18.33
C ASP A 616 49.69 -16.69 18.44
N SER A 617 50.60 -15.81 18.06
CA SER A 617 50.47 -14.35 18.20
C SER A 617 50.38 -13.62 16.85
N THR A 618 50.03 -14.35 15.79
CA THR A 618 49.71 -13.80 14.47
C THR A 618 48.50 -12.84 14.53
N PRO A 619 48.41 -11.85 13.62
CA PRO A 619 47.26 -10.93 13.59
C PRO A 619 45.91 -11.66 13.44
N GLU A 620 45.87 -12.70 12.62
CA GLU A 620 44.68 -13.51 12.33
C GLU A 620 44.17 -14.26 13.59
N THR A 621 45.07 -14.78 14.43
CA THR A 621 44.69 -15.45 15.69
C THR A 621 44.30 -14.45 16.79
N VAL A 622 44.89 -13.26 16.81
CA VAL A 622 44.45 -12.14 17.67
C VAL A 622 43.05 -11.67 17.28
N GLU A 623 42.76 -11.54 15.98
CA GLU A 623 41.42 -11.19 15.49
C GLU A 623 40.38 -12.27 15.85
N ARG A 624 40.72 -13.55 15.67
CA ARG A 624 39.85 -14.67 16.05
C ARG A 624 39.55 -14.76 17.55
N ARG A 625 40.54 -14.50 18.42
CA ARG A 625 40.30 -14.37 19.88
C ARG A 625 39.48 -13.12 20.22
N THR A 626 39.69 -12.01 19.52
CA THR A 626 38.87 -10.80 19.66
C THR A 626 37.41 -11.08 19.29
N ASN A 627 37.17 -11.81 18.19
CA ASN A 627 35.84 -12.26 17.80
C ASN A 627 35.22 -13.16 18.88
N ALA A 628 35.91 -14.24 19.29
CA ALA A 628 35.40 -15.17 20.29
C ALA A 628 35.02 -14.48 21.62
N PHE A 629 35.80 -13.49 22.09
CA PHE A 629 35.44 -12.69 23.27
C PHE A 629 34.32 -11.67 23.00
N ARG A 630 34.21 -11.11 21.80
CA ARG A 630 33.09 -10.23 21.41
C ARG A 630 31.77 -11.01 21.39
N SER A 631 31.82 -12.23 20.87
CA SER A 631 30.74 -13.22 20.91
C SER A 631 30.41 -13.67 22.33
N ALA A 632 31.41 -13.88 23.20
CA ALA A 632 31.19 -14.15 24.63
C ALA A 632 30.50 -12.97 25.35
N VAL A 633 30.87 -11.73 25.04
CA VAL A 633 30.22 -10.51 25.56
C VAL A 633 28.78 -10.36 25.02
N PHE A 634 28.53 -10.71 23.76
CA PHE A 634 27.18 -10.75 23.18
C PHE A 634 26.29 -11.76 23.96
N LEU A 635 26.75 -13.01 24.09
CA LEU A 635 26.04 -14.07 24.81
C LEU A 635 25.85 -13.74 26.31
N ALA A 636 26.82 -13.10 26.96
CA ALA A 636 26.70 -12.61 28.33
C ALA A 636 25.66 -11.48 28.48
N THR A 637 25.57 -10.59 27.48
CA THR A 637 24.55 -9.52 27.44
C THR A 637 23.16 -10.12 27.20
N GLU A 638 23.04 -11.16 26.37
CA GLU A 638 21.80 -11.91 26.17
C GLU A 638 21.37 -12.70 27.41
N ALA A 639 22.31 -13.35 28.10
CA ALA A 639 22.04 -13.99 29.37
C ALA A 639 21.48 -12.97 30.38
N TRP A 640 22.11 -11.81 30.54
CA TRP A 640 21.55 -10.72 31.37
C TRP A 640 20.15 -10.29 30.89
N LEU A 641 19.95 -10.08 29.59
CA LEU A 641 18.66 -9.68 28.99
C LEU A 641 17.53 -10.67 29.28
N THR A 642 17.84 -11.96 29.32
CA THR A 642 16.86 -13.05 29.43
C THR A 642 16.61 -13.50 30.87
N THR A 643 17.58 -13.41 31.77
CA THR A 643 17.46 -13.86 33.17
C THR A 643 16.84 -12.83 34.12
N SER A 644 16.03 -11.89 33.61
CA SER A 644 15.36 -10.87 34.41
C SER A 644 14.48 -11.49 35.51
N ASN A 645 14.74 -11.12 36.76
CA ASN A 645 13.84 -11.43 37.89
C ASN A 645 12.58 -10.53 37.93
N ALA A 646 12.51 -9.53 37.05
CA ALA A 646 11.38 -8.62 36.92
C ALA A 646 10.43 -9.10 35.81
N ASN A 647 9.12 -8.96 36.04
CA ASN A 647 8.12 -9.14 34.99
C ASN A 647 8.29 -8.03 33.93
N PRO A 648 8.70 -8.34 32.69
CA PRO A 648 8.88 -7.33 31.64
C PRO A 648 7.57 -6.60 31.36
N THR A 649 7.62 -5.26 31.40
CA THR A 649 6.42 -4.40 31.37
C THR A 649 6.16 -3.76 30.01
N SER A 650 7.12 -3.83 29.08
CA SER A 650 6.97 -3.25 27.76
C SER A 650 6.14 -4.12 26.82
N LYS A 651 5.49 -3.44 25.87
CA LYS A 651 4.72 -4.01 24.77
C LYS A 651 5.24 -3.41 23.47
N VAL A 652 5.32 -4.21 22.42
CA VAL A 652 5.65 -3.74 21.06
C VAL A 652 4.41 -3.90 20.19
N PHE A 653 3.83 -2.78 19.79
CA PHE A 653 2.64 -2.74 18.94
C PHE A 653 3.00 -2.82 17.46
N TYR A 654 2.24 -3.60 16.69
CA TYR A 654 2.43 -3.73 15.24
C TYR A 654 1.09 -3.81 14.49
N ASP A 655 1.04 -3.23 13.30
CA ASP A 655 -0.04 -3.42 12.32
C ASP A 655 0.60 -3.39 10.92
N MET A 656 0.70 -4.54 10.25
CA MET A 656 1.25 -4.63 8.88
C MET A 656 0.31 -3.99 7.85
N GLY A 657 -0.93 -3.70 8.23
CA GLY A 657 -1.94 -3.10 7.38
C GLY A 657 -2.36 -3.96 6.18
N ALA A 658 -3.31 -3.41 5.42
CA ALA A 658 -3.75 -3.96 4.15
C ALA A 658 -3.57 -2.93 3.04
N ASP A 659 -3.22 -3.40 1.85
CA ASP A 659 -3.11 -2.59 0.65
C ASP A 659 -4.49 -2.16 0.15
N THR A 660 -4.76 -0.85 0.18
CA THR A 660 -6.00 -0.24 -0.33
C THR A 660 -5.68 0.66 -1.52
N SER A 661 -6.48 0.58 -2.61
CA SER A 661 -6.30 1.48 -3.75
C SER A 661 -7.03 2.82 -3.53
N VAL A 662 -6.31 3.93 -3.73
CA VAL A 662 -6.83 5.30 -3.55
C VAL A 662 -6.60 6.12 -4.83
N PRO A 663 -7.61 6.88 -5.32
CA PRO A 663 -7.44 7.77 -6.45
C PRO A 663 -6.45 8.90 -6.12
N THR A 664 -5.57 9.21 -7.07
CA THR A 664 -4.62 10.32 -6.98
C THR A 664 -4.81 11.23 -8.18
N ILE A 665 -4.92 12.54 -7.93
CA ILE A 665 -5.16 13.57 -8.94
C ILE A 665 -4.32 14.80 -8.56
N SER A 666 -3.64 15.39 -9.53
CA SER A 666 -2.96 16.67 -9.30
C SER A 666 -3.98 17.80 -9.15
N LEU A 667 -3.69 18.79 -8.29
CA LEU A 667 -4.55 19.97 -8.12
C LEU A 667 -4.86 20.66 -9.47
N ALA A 668 -3.87 20.72 -10.37
CA ALA A 668 -4.03 21.24 -11.72
C ALA A 668 -5.02 20.40 -12.56
N GLY A 669 -4.94 19.07 -12.52
CA GLY A 669 -5.90 18.17 -13.17
C GLY A 669 -7.32 18.36 -12.63
N THR A 670 -7.48 18.47 -11.31
CA THR A 670 -8.77 18.73 -10.66
C THR A 670 -9.38 20.06 -11.13
N ILE A 671 -8.60 21.14 -11.20
CA ILE A 671 -9.05 22.45 -11.69
C ILE A 671 -9.44 22.38 -13.17
N VAL A 672 -8.56 21.86 -14.03
CA VAL A 672 -8.78 21.79 -15.50
C VAL A 672 -10.03 20.98 -15.84
N ILE A 673 -10.21 19.80 -15.24
CA ILE A 673 -11.39 18.96 -15.50
C ILE A 673 -12.65 19.63 -14.94
N SER A 674 -12.62 20.22 -13.75
CA SER A 674 -13.79 20.88 -13.16
C SER A 674 -14.26 22.08 -14.00
N VAL A 675 -13.33 22.86 -14.54
CA VAL A 675 -13.64 23.99 -15.43
C VAL A 675 -14.20 23.50 -16.77
N LEU A 676 -13.59 22.49 -17.40
CA LEU A 676 -14.08 21.91 -18.66
C LEU A 676 -15.49 21.30 -18.49
N LEU A 677 -15.69 20.48 -17.45
CA LEU A 677 -16.99 19.87 -17.14
C LEU A 677 -18.04 20.93 -16.81
N GLY A 678 -17.69 21.97 -16.05
CA GLY A 678 -18.58 23.09 -15.74
C GLY A 678 -19.03 23.85 -16.99
N MET A 679 -18.09 24.29 -17.84
CA MET A 679 -18.41 24.98 -19.09
C MET A 679 -19.29 24.12 -20.02
N TYR A 680 -18.98 22.84 -20.13
CA TYR A 680 -19.74 21.88 -20.93
C TYR A 680 -21.16 21.68 -20.40
N LEU A 681 -21.35 21.45 -19.09
CA LEU A 681 -22.67 21.27 -18.48
C LEU A 681 -23.53 22.54 -18.55
N ILE A 682 -22.94 23.72 -18.32
CA ILE A 682 -23.63 25.02 -18.47
C ILE A 682 -24.11 25.19 -19.92
N SER A 683 -23.25 24.92 -20.90
CA SER A 683 -23.57 25.04 -22.33
C SER A 683 -24.66 24.06 -22.77
N LEU A 684 -24.59 22.80 -22.31
CA LEU A 684 -25.59 21.77 -22.59
C LEU A 684 -26.96 22.14 -21.98
N THR A 685 -26.97 22.65 -20.75
CA THR A 685 -28.18 23.10 -20.06
C THR A 685 -28.78 24.33 -20.73
N ALA A 686 -27.96 25.30 -21.15
CA ALA A 686 -28.41 26.49 -21.88
C ALA A 686 -29.10 26.12 -23.21
N LEU A 687 -28.53 25.21 -24.00
CA LEU A 687 -29.18 24.72 -25.23
C LEU A 687 -30.45 23.91 -24.94
N ALA A 688 -30.49 23.13 -23.86
CA ALA A 688 -31.69 22.39 -23.45
C ALA A 688 -32.84 23.33 -23.05
N LEU A 689 -32.55 24.39 -22.28
CA LEU A 689 -33.51 25.44 -21.91
C LEU A 689 -33.98 26.24 -23.13
N TYR A 690 -33.06 26.66 -24.01
CA TYR A 690 -33.37 27.30 -25.28
C TYR A 690 -34.34 26.45 -26.12
N SER A 691 -34.13 25.13 -26.18
CA SER A 691 -35.04 24.20 -26.86
C SER A 691 -36.43 24.08 -26.20
N TYR A 692 -36.53 24.36 -24.90
CA TYR A 692 -37.77 24.22 -24.12
C TYR A 692 -38.64 25.48 -24.16
N GLU A 693 -38.04 26.67 -24.04
CA GLU A 693 -38.77 27.93 -24.01
C GLU A 693 -39.47 28.26 -25.33
N THR A 694 -38.88 27.88 -26.47
CA THR A 694 -39.46 28.15 -27.79
C THR A 694 -40.42 27.05 -28.25
N PRO A 695 -41.62 27.38 -28.76
CA PRO A 695 -42.55 26.41 -29.32
C PRO A 695 -42.12 25.99 -30.74
N ARG A 696 -41.96 24.69 -31.00
CA ARG A 696 -41.35 24.17 -32.25
C ARG A 696 -42.37 23.56 -33.21
N TRP A 697 -42.09 23.59 -34.53
CA TRP A 697 -42.91 22.91 -35.57
C TRP A 697 -42.54 21.43 -35.81
N THR A 698 -41.35 21.01 -35.38
CA THR A 698 -40.89 19.61 -35.35
C THR A 698 -40.17 19.35 -34.01
N GLN A 699 -40.02 18.09 -33.60
CA GLN A 699 -39.28 17.75 -32.38
C GLN A 699 -37.76 17.89 -32.59
N THR A 700 -37.27 17.39 -33.72
CA THR A 700 -35.85 17.33 -34.12
C THR A 700 -35.70 17.78 -35.56
N LEU A 701 -34.51 18.27 -35.91
CA LEU A 701 -34.11 18.51 -37.30
C LEU A 701 -33.59 17.18 -37.86
N ASP A 702 -34.48 16.42 -38.50
CA ASP A 702 -34.27 15.04 -38.94
C ASP A 702 -34.61 14.85 -40.43
N SER A 703 -34.49 13.62 -40.92
CA SER A 703 -34.79 13.27 -42.31
C SER A 703 -36.26 13.50 -42.70
N PHE A 704 -37.20 13.40 -41.75
CA PHE A 704 -38.62 13.70 -42.02
C PHE A 704 -38.86 15.21 -42.11
N ALA A 705 -38.20 16.00 -41.25
CA ALA A 705 -38.16 17.46 -41.37
C ALA A 705 -37.55 17.89 -42.72
N MET A 706 -36.41 17.32 -43.11
CA MET A 706 -35.77 17.61 -44.41
C MET A 706 -36.59 17.15 -45.61
N MET A 707 -37.23 15.98 -45.56
CA MET A 707 -38.13 15.51 -46.62
C MET A 707 -39.31 16.48 -46.81
N ARG A 708 -39.91 16.98 -45.72
CA ARG A 708 -40.97 17.99 -45.77
C ARG A 708 -40.50 19.33 -46.34
N ILE A 709 -39.23 19.67 -46.13
CA ILE A 709 -38.62 20.90 -46.66
C ILE A 709 -38.34 20.74 -48.16
N GLY A 710 -37.67 19.66 -48.57
CA GLY A 710 -37.40 19.37 -49.98
C GLY A 710 -38.67 19.23 -50.84
N ALA A 711 -39.72 18.61 -50.30
CA ALA A 711 -41.02 18.53 -50.98
C ALA A 711 -41.67 19.90 -51.24
N ALA A 712 -41.33 20.93 -50.45
CA ALA A 712 -41.77 22.30 -50.65
C ALA A 712 -40.78 23.16 -51.48
N MET A 713 -39.65 22.58 -51.90
CA MET A 713 -38.60 23.19 -52.73
C MET A 713 -38.42 22.49 -54.10
N HIS A 714 -39.32 21.57 -54.47
CA HIS A 714 -39.16 20.68 -55.63
C HIS A 714 -38.87 21.43 -56.96
N GLU A 715 -39.52 22.57 -57.19
CA GLU A 715 -39.33 23.40 -58.39
C GLU A 715 -37.94 24.09 -58.45
N GLN A 716 -37.28 24.23 -57.31
CA GLN A 716 -36.01 24.95 -57.13
C GLN A 716 -34.82 24.00 -56.97
N ILE A 717 -35.08 22.73 -56.60
CA ILE A 717 -34.12 21.63 -56.57
C ILE A 717 -34.77 20.39 -57.23
N PRO A 718 -34.67 20.24 -58.57
CA PRO A 718 -35.07 19.01 -59.25
C PRO A 718 -34.21 17.81 -58.80
N LEU A 719 -34.73 16.60 -59.04
CA LEU A 719 -34.09 15.32 -58.68
C LEU A 719 -32.98 14.91 -59.69
N ASP A 720 -32.06 15.83 -59.94
CA ASP A 720 -30.93 15.64 -60.86
C ASP A 720 -29.70 15.02 -60.19
N ILE A 721 -28.86 14.34 -60.97
CA ILE A 721 -27.62 13.74 -60.48
C ILE A 721 -26.57 14.80 -60.15
N SER A 722 -26.09 14.82 -58.89
CA SER A 722 -24.99 15.69 -58.46
C SER A 722 -23.93 14.91 -57.69
N LEU A 723 -22.69 14.96 -58.21
CA LEU A 723 -21.50 14.37 -57.59
C LEU A 723 -20.72 15.37 -56.72
N ASP A 724 -21.11 16.65 -56.73
CA ASP A 724 -20.44 17.72 -55.99
C ASP A 724 -21.45 18.81 -55.61
N THR A 725 -22.01 18.70 -54.40
CA THR A 725 -23.04 19.60 -53.88
C THR A 725 -22.57 21.05 -53.76
N ASN A 726 -21.26 21.32 -53.75
CA ASN A 726 -20.70 22.68 -53.66
C ASN A 726 -20.97 23.53 -54.92
N LYS A 727 -21.30 22.88 -56.05
CA LYS A 727 -21.62 23.54 -57.34
C LYS A 727 -23.09 23.97 -57.46
N ILE A 728 -23.96 23.50 -56.58
CA ILE A 728 -25.38 23.88 -56.57
C ILE A 728 -25.50 25.26 -55.90
N ALA A 729 -25.57 26.32 -56.71
CA ALA A 729 -25.67 27.71 -56.23
C ALA A 729 -26.98 28.00 -55.47
N ALA A 730 -28.09 27.39 -55.90
CA ALA A 730 -29.41 27.58 -55.29
C ALA A 730 -29.44 27.27 -53.77
N LEU A 731 -28.60 26.34 -53.30
CA LEU A 731 -28.46 26.03 -51.87
C LEU A 731 -27.78 27.14 -51.05
N ASP A 732 -26.97 28.00 -51.68
CA ASP A 732 -26.36 29.17 -51.04
C ASP A 732 -27.27 30.41 -51.11
N GLU A 733 -28.12 30.51 -52.14
CA GLU A 733 -29.03 31.64 -52.37
C GLU A 733 -30.35 31.53 -51.59
N MET A 734 -30.89 30.31 -51.40
CA MET A 734 -32.12 30.10 -50.63
C MET A 734 -31.90 30.27 -49.12
N SER A 735 -32.85 30.92 -48.46
CA SER A 735 -32.88 31.05 -46.99
C SER A 735 -33.36 29.76 -46.32
N GLY A 736 -32.55 29.23 -45.41
CA GLY A 736 -32.90 28.14 -44.50
C GLY A 736 -33.66 28.60 -43.25
N VAL A 737 -34.04 29.87 -43.14
CA VAL A 737 -34.87 30.36 -42.03
C VAL A 737 -36.34 30.01 -42.27
N LEU A 738 -37.00 29.46 -41.26
CA LEU A 738 -38.40 29.03 -41.28
C LEU A 738 -39.28 29.95 -40.44
N GLY A 739 -40.25 30.58 -41.09
CA GLY A 739 -41.19 31.52 -40.47
C GLY A 739 -42.62 31.33 -40.97
N ASP A 740 -43.45 32.33 -40.71
CA ASP A 740 -44.86 32.34 -41.08
C ASP A 740 -45.07 33.04 -42.43
N ALA A 741 -45.31 32.22 -43.47
CA ALA A 741 -45.46 32.66 -44.86
C ALA A 741 -46.62 33.64 -45.09
N THR A 742 -47.59 33.68 -44.16
CA THR A 742 -48.74 34.59 -44.23
C THR A 742 -48.43 36.02 -43.77
N GLY A 743 -47.19 36.30 -43.35
CA GLY A 743 -46.81 37.60 -42.77
C GLY A 743 -47.44 37.90 -41.40
N GLY A 744 -48.24 36.98 -40.86
CA GLY A 744 -49.06 37.17 -39.66
C GLY A 744 -50.56 37.30 -39.93
N ASP A 745 -50.99 37.37 -41.19
CA ASP A 745 -52.37 37.64 -41.59
C ASP A 745 -53.23 36.36 -41.71
N GLY A 746 -54.53 36.46 -41.36
CA GLY A 746 -55.51 35.36 -41.34
C GLY A 746 -55.49 34.46 -40.09
N ASP A 747 -56.51 33.60 -39.95
CA ASP A 747 -56.68 32.76 -38.74
C ASP A 747 -55.71 31.56 -38.63
N ILE A 748 -55.14 31.11 -39.75
CA ILE A 748 -54.28 29.91 -39.82
C ILE A 748 -52.96 30.26 -40.50
N GLY A 749 -51.86 30.11 -39.75
CA GLY A 749 -50.51 30.31 -40.26
C GLY A 749 -50.03 29.15 -41.15
N VAL A 750 -49.11 29.47 -42.05
CA VAL A 750 -48.48 28.51 -42.98
C VAL A 750 -46.97 28.62 -42.84
N LEU A 751 -46.27 27.49 -42.72
CA LEU A 751 -44.81 27.47 -42.63
C LEU A 751 -44.21 27.80 -43.99
N GLY A 752 -43.18 28.66 -44.03
CA GLY A 752 -42.45 28.97 -45.26
C GLY A 752 -41.03 29.46 -45.03
N PHE A 753 -40.23 29.43 -46.10
CA PHE A 753 -38.81 29.78 -46.11
C PHE A 753 -38.58 31.28 -46.26
N GLY A 754 -37.57 31.82 -45.58
CA GLY A 754 -37.21 33.24 -45.62
C GLY A 754 -38.28 34.20 -45.07
N ALA A 755 -39.37 33.68 -44.50
CA ALA A 755 -40.51 34.48 -44.09
C ALA A 755 -40.17 35.45 -42.95
N ALA A 756 -40.46 36.74 -43.15
CA ALA A 756 -40.09 37.83 -42.24
C ALA A 756 -40.76 37.79 -40.85
N THR A 757 -41.85 37.02 -40.71
CA THR A 757 -42.61 36.89 -39.46
C THR A 757 -42.20 35.60 -38.73
N PRO A 758 -41.77 35.66 -37.46
CA PRO A 758 -41.40 34.47 -36.68
C PRO A 758 -42.63 33.64 -36.28
N LEU A 759 -42.42 32.35 -36.00
CA LEU A 759 -43.49 31.44 -35.58
C LEU A 759 -43.99 31.77 -34.16
N ASN A 760 -45.31 31.74 -33.97
CA ASN A 760 -45.96 32.10 -32.69
C ASN A 760 -46.73 30.91 -32.10
N GLY A 761 -46.34 30.43 -30.92
CA GLY A 761 -46.99 29.30 -30.24
C GLY A 761 -48.46 29.49 -29.86
N VAL A 762 -48.97 30.72 -29.88
CA VAL A 762 -50.39 31.01 -29.65
C VAL A 762 -51.23 30.76 -30.92
N ARG A 763 -50.63 30.84 -32.11
CA ARG A 763 -51.32 30.72 -33.41
C ARG A 763 -51.53 29.26 -33.81
N ASN A 764 -52.58 29.01 -34.59
CA ASN A 764 -52.82 27.71 -35.23
C ASN A 764 -52.05 27.64 -36.56
N TYR A 765 -51.35 26.54 -36.81
CA TYR A 765 -50.64 26.27 -38.07
C TYR A 765 -51.23 25.07 -38.79
N ARG A 766 -51.26 25.10 -40.13
CA ARG A 766 -51.70 23.98 -40.98
C ARG A 766 -50.88 22.71 -40.66
N CYS A 767 -51.55 21.59 -40.40
CA CYS A 767 -50.91 20.34 -39.98
C CYS A 767 -51.47 19.13 -40.73
N TYR A 768 -50.83 17.96 -40.61
CA TYR A 768 -51.41 16.71 -41.11
C TYR A 768 -52.67 16.32 -40.32
N PRO A 769 -53.63 15.56 -40.89
CA PRO A 769 -54.89 15.20 -40.24
C PRO A 769 -54.72 14.55 -38.86
N GLY A 770 -53.73 13.67 -38.68
CA GLY A 770 -53.43 13.01 -37.40
C GLY A 770 -52.85 13.91 -36.30
N TYR A 771 -52.55 15.18 -36.59
CA TYR A 771 -52.03 16.17 -35.63
C TYR A 771 -53.03 17.28 -35.30
N ALA A 772 -54.19 17.30 -35.97
CA ALA A 772 -55.29 18.17 -35.57
C ALA A 772 -55.81 17.73 -34.19
N PRO A 773 -56.20 18.66 -33.30
CA PRO A 773 -56.94 18.28 -32.10
C PRO A 773 -58.24 17.58 -32.52
N PRO A 774 -58.69 16.52 -31.81
CA PRO A 774 -59.90 15.81 -32.19
C PRO A 774 -61.08 16.78 -32.21
N GLN A 775 -61.66 16.98 -33.40
CA GLN A 775 -62.85 17.83 -33.54
C GLN A 775 -63.91 17.30 -32.57
N LYS A 776 -64.39 18.17 -31.67
CA LYS A 776 -65.59 17.88 -30.88
C LYS A 776 -66.74 17.66 -31.85
N ARG A 777 -67.07 16.39 -32.12
CA ARG A 777 -68.27 16.03 -32.87
C ARG A 777 -69.45 16.74 -32.22
N ARG A 778 -70.16 17.59 -32.97
CA ARG A 778 -71.42 18.16 -32.50
C ARG A 778 -72.34 16.98 -32.13
N PRO A 779 -73.05 17.02 -30.99
CA PRO A 779 -73.99 15.96 -30.66
C PRO A 779 -75.07 15.91 -31.74
N TYR A 780 -75.17 14.79 -32.43
CA TYR A 780 -76.29 14.46 -33.29
C TYR A 780 -77.18 13.48 -32.53
N HIS A 781 -78.39 13.90 -32.21
CA HIS A 781 -79.35 13.05 -31.52
C HIS A 781 -80.05 12.14 -32.55
N LEU A 782 -80.08 10.83 -32.27
CA LEU A 782 -80.75 9.85 -33.12
C LEU A 782 -82.24 9.87 -32.80
N VAL A 783 -83.03 10.45 -33.70
CA VAL A 783 -84.50 10.34 -33.62
C VAL A 783 -84.89 9.00 -34.22
N ARG A 784 -85.63 8.20 -33.42
CA ARG A 784 -86.16 6.90 -33.81
C ARG A 784 -87.66 7.04 -34.01
N ASP A 785 -88.12 6.80 -35.23
CA ASP A 785 -89.52 6.79 -35.59
C ASP A 785 -89.86 5.41 -36.15
N GLY A 786 -90.56 4.60 -35.36
CA GLY A 786 -90.71 3.17 -35.57
C GLY A 786 -89.36 2.44 -35.77
N ASP A 787 -89.31 1.62 -36.82
CA ASP A 787 -88.14 0.82 -37.20
C ASP A 787 -87.12 1.56 -38.10
N ARG A 788 -87.18 2.89 -38.18
CA ARG A 788 -86.16 3.69 -38.87
C ARG A 788 -85.53 4.73 -37.94
N VAL A 789 -84.20 4.82 -38.04
CA VAL A 789 -83.38 5.75 -37.26
C VAL A 789 -82.80 6.79 -38.21
N TYR A 790 -83.13 8.04 -37.98
CA TYR A 790 -82.67 9.16 -38.81
C TYR A 790 -81.62 9.99 -38.05
N ARG A 791 -80.52 10.33 -38.74
CA ARG A 791 -79.48 11.22 -38.20
C ARG A 791 -79.78 12.65 -38.62
N VAL A 792 -80.47 13.39 -37.74
CA VAL A 792 -80.74 14.81 -37.94
C VAL A 792 -79.49 15.63 -37.62
N MET A 793 -79.20 16.64 -38.46
CA MET A 793 -78.18 17.66 -38.23
C MET A 793 -78.87 18.96 -37.84
N ASP A 794 -78.50 19.57 -36.72
CA ASP A 794 -79.02 20.89 -36.34
C ASP A 794 -78.51 21.97 -37.30
N GLN A 795 -79.41 22.56 -38.09
CA GLN A 795 -79.14 23.77 -38.84
C GLN A 795 -79.16 25.00 -37.91
N PRO A 796 -78.32 26.02 -38.18
CA PRO A 796 -78.22 27.19 -37.31
C PRO A 796 -79.48 28.06 -37.39
N VAL A 797 -80.20 28.18 -36.27
CA VAL A 797 -81.34 29.09 -36.14
C VAL A 797 -80.84 30.55 -36.17
N SER A 798 -81.06 31.22 -37.30
CA SER A 798 -80.90 32.67 -37.39
C SER A 798 -81.97 33.37 -36.55
N ARG A 799 -81.56 34.18 -35.57
CA ARG A 799 -82.42 35.13 -34.87
C ARG A 799 -81.78 36.51 -34.82
N ARG A 800 -82.17 37.36 -35.77
CA ARG A 800 -82.34 38.79 -35.48
C ARG A 800 -83.51 38.95 -34.51
N ALA A 801 -83.42 39.94 -33.61
CA ALA A 801 -84.57 40.53 -32.93
C ALA A 801 -84.76 41.97 -33.47
N PRO A 802 -86.00 42.48 -33.55
CA PRO A 802 -86.28 43.80 -34.11
C PRO A 802 -86.17 44.96 -33.09
N SER A 803 -86.33 46.17 -33.61
CA SER A 803 -86.19 47.48 -32.96
C SER A 803 -87.45 47.99 -32.23
N GLN A 804 -87.29 48.93 -31.27
CA GLN A 804 -87.80 50.31 -31.37
C GLN A 804 -87.35 51.23 -30.20
N GLU A 805 -87.01 52.49 -30.54
CA GLU A 805 -87.42 53.80 -29.98
C GLU A 805 -87.71 54.01 -28.45
N ALA A 806 -87.45 55.17 -27.82
CA ALA A 806 -86.80 56.44 -28.22
C ALA A 806 -86.48 57.34 -26.97
N MET A 807 -85.83 58.50 -27.19
CA MET A 807 -85.71 59.73 -26.34
C MET A 807 -85.80 59.60 -24.78
N SER A 808 -84.84 60.11 -23.99
CA SER A 808 -84.67 61.57 -23.76
C SER A 808 -83.40 61.91 -22.95
N GLN A 809 -83.21 63.18 -22.59
CA GLN A 809 -82.05 63.77 -21.91
C GLN A 809 -82.12 63.71 -20.37
N GLN A 810 -80.96 63.65 -19.68
CA GLN A 810 -80.42 64.76 -18.85
C GLN A 810 -79.07 64.44 -18.17
N ILE A 811 -78.44 65.49 -17.61
CA ILE A 811 -77.05 65.62 -17.13
C ILE A 811 -77.08 66.58 -15.92
N PRO A 812 -76.14 66.60 -14.93
CA PRO A 812 -75.30 65.57 -14.31
C PRO A 812 -75.58 65.46 -12.78
N LEU A 813 -74.70 64.83 -11.98
CA LEU A 813 -73.90 65.52 -10.93
C LEU A 813 -72.85 64.61 -10.25
N SER A 814 -71.76 65.23 -9.81
CA SER A 814 -70.78 64.72 -8.81
C SER A 814 -71.08 65.38 -7.44
N PRO A 815 -70.46 65.05 -6.27
CA PRO A 815 -69.13 64.43 -6.00
C PRO A 815 -69.25 63.11 -5.18
N GLY A 816 -68.21 62.46 -4.63
CA GLY A 816 -66.74 62.65 -4.64
C GLY A 816 -66.10 62.60 -3.24
N ALA A 817 -64.86 62.09 -3.12
CA ALA A 817 -64.01 62.03 -1.91
C ALA A 817 -64.53 61.11 -0.74
N ASN A 818 -63.74 60.61 0.23
CA ASN A 818 -62.30 60.71 0.52
C ASN A 818 -61.85 59.46 1.35
N SER A 819 -60.71 58.80 1.04
CA SER A 819 -59.43 58.85 1.80
C SER A 819 -59.30 58.01 3.10
N THR A 820 -58.07 57.56 3.38
CA THR A 820 -57.56 56.87 4.60
C THR A 820 -58.04 55.44 4.84
N SER A 821 -57.25 54.55 5.46
CA SER A 821 -55.86 54.70 5.97
C SER A 821 -54.85 53.88 5.17
#